data_AF-A0A348N672-F1
#
_entry.id   AF-A0A348N672-F1
#
_cell.length_a   1.000
_cell.length_b   1.000
_cell.length_c   1.000
_cell.angle_alpha   90.00
_cell.angle_beta   90.00
_cell.angle_gamma   90.00
#
_symmetry.space_group_name_H-M   'P 1'
#
loop_
_entity.id
_entity.type
_entity.pdbx_description
1 polymer ?
#
loop_
_entity_poly.entity_id
_entity_poly.type
_entity_poly.pdbx_seq_one_letter_code
_entity_poly.pdbx_strand_id
1 'polypeptide(L)'
;MRSILDSYLKDCPAQYANESGKPMYKWENVTTKLSDIDTTKLHYVNFDSISSHLIVIDFDLKDENGNKSKELNIAAASKFPPTYAEFSKSGAGLHLHYIYDGDVTELSNIYDEDIEIKIYTGNSSLRRKLTGCNGIEIAHISSGLPLKEDVKRMLNTEIIENSNTLKKTILKCLKKEVHPDTTSNVHFIKDILDKAYESGNHYDVSDLSPLVRDFALMSRHQSIHCYDVWKEMKFVSKDIEDKIAAESEAPIGIFDCEVYPNFWCICAKKYHEEIWDVLINPKPAEVEAVVNKYRLIGYNNLKYDNNICYAAINGYNNEQIYNVSHKLINGTDEEKRMYSFKSSKSISYTDIYDFASKKQSLKKWEVQLYLTHKECQYDWDKPLPYDKWNEVVEYCKNDVRATEGLFDYKKIQADFIARQMLVKAAQASGCPACMNDTTNNLTEKIIFQGNKHPQDQFNYPDLSKIFPGYEFVDGKNMYRGINVSRGGYVFARPGYYGFAKTFDVRSMHPNSLIALNLFGDYYTGRFKSLVDVRAALKVDNLEFVKNALGGIFAGLIENASEETIAGLAQALKIAINAVYGLTSATFGNAFNDISRNFNNIVALRGALFMKTLQDEVEAMGYTVIHIKTDSIKVANPDERIEKFIFEFGKKYGYNFDVEDVFEKLILFDKANILEKLIDGTWQTVGSQYSEPYVKKTLFTHEELEFNDLIQTKGVKSPYKMYLNFNEKNPDIENLTFIGANGNFVPIREGYGGGDLVKSKPDGKLEFVQGSKGYRWQDAEVVREGSMDVIDMKYYDNLVEEAIKGIEKFVPFEEFMNEKEIAA
;
A
#
# COMPACT_ATOMS: atom_id res chain seq x y z
N MET A 1 -37.71 -22.16 -33.02
CA MET A 1 -36.33 -21.88 -32.56
C MET A 1 -35.44 -22.93 -33.21
N ARG A 2 -34.38 -22.53 -33.94
CA ARG A 2 -33.52 -23.48 -34.65
C ARG A 2 -32.21 -23.62 -33.88
N SER A 3 -32.02 -24.75 -33.21
CA SER A 3 -30.81 -25.07 -32.46
C SER A 3 -29.75 -25.58 -33.44
N ILE A 4 -28.60 -24.91 -33.49
CA ILE A 4 -27.45 -25.35 -34.30
C ILE A 4 -26.89 -26.66 -33.74
N LEU A 5 -26.89 -26.80 -32.41
CA LEU A 5 -26.48 -28.03 -31.74
C LEU A 5 -27.37 -29.24 -32.11
N ASP A 6 -28.67 -29.04 -32.36
CA ASP A 6 -29.57 -30.14 -32.79
C ASP A 6 -29.18 -30.64 -34.18
N SER A 7 -28.70 -29.73 -35.04
CA SER A 7 -28.23 -30.07 -36.38
C SER A 7 -26.87 -30.77 -36.31
N TYR A 8 -25.98 -30.29 -35.44
CA TYR A 8 -24.66 -30.86 -35.20
C TYR A 8 -24.73 -32.29 -34.62
N LEU A 9 -25.63 -32.52 -33.66
CA LEU A 9 -25.79 -33.79 -32.96
C LEU A 9 -26.94 -34.66 -33.50
N LYS A 10 -27.48 -34.37 -34.69
CA LYS A 10 -28.72 -34.99 -35.21
C LYS A 10 -28.69 -36.53 -35.26
N ASP A 11 -27.51 -37.10 -35.45
CA ASP A 11 -27.29 -38.54 -35.61
C ASP A 11 -26.88 -39.23 -34.29
N CYS A 12 -26.67 -38.46 -33.22
CA CYS A 12 -26.30 -38.97 -31.90
C CYS A 12 -27.45 -39.74 -31.25
N PRO A 13 -27.16 -40.88 -30.58
CA PRO A 13 -28.15 -41.56 -29.74
C PRO A 13 -28.78 -40.62 -28.73
N ALA A 14 -30.11 -40.58 -28.69
CA ALA A 14 -30.85 -39.73 -27.78
C ALA A 14 -32.11 -40.40 -27.28
N GLN A 15 -32.55 -40.04 -26.07
CA GLN A 15 -33.72 -40.61 -25.42
C GLN A 15 -34.39 -39.60 -24.50
N TYR A 16 -35.70 -39.77 -24.28
CA TYR A 16 -36.42 -38.94 -23.30
C TYR A 16 -36.08 -39.30 -21.87
N ALA A 17 -36.34 -38.36 -20.96
CA ALA A 17 -36.38 -38.64 -19.53
C ALA A 17 -37.70 -39.31 -19.12
N ASN A 18 -37.65 -40.18 -18.10
CA ASN A 18 -38.82 -40.70 -17.42
C ASN A 18 -39.45 -39.68 -16.45
N GLU A 19 -40.53 -40.06 -15.76
CA GLU A 19 -41.24 -39.18 -14.80
C GLU A 19 -40.35 -38.69 -13.65
N SER A 20 -39.34 -39.48 -13.25
CA SER A 20 -38.35 -39.09 -12.24
C SER A 20 -37.21 -38.22 -12.80
N GLY A 21 -37.27 -37.86 -14.08
CA GLY A 21 -36.27 -37.04 -14.75
C GLY A 21 -34.94 -37.74 -14.98
N LYS A 22 -34.92 -39.08 -15.08
CA LYS A 22 -33.76 -39.94 -15.42
C LYS A 22 -33.89 -40.51 -16.84
N PRO A 23 -32.81 -40.98 -17.50
CA PRO A 23 -32.90 -41.63 -18.80
C PRO A 23 -33.88 -42.82 -18.79
N MET A 24 -34.70 -42.94 -19.83
CA MET A 24 -35.77 -43.95 -19.93
C MET A 24 -35.23 -45.38 -20.13
N TYR A 25 -34.10 -45.50 -20.82
CA TYR A 25 -33.44 -46.75 -21.16
C TYR A 25 -31.95 -46.69 -20.83
N LYS A 26 -31.34 -47.86 -20.60
CA LYS A 26 -29.88 -47.99 -20.66
C LYS A 26 -29.41 -47.68 -22.08
N TRP A 27 -28.23 -47.06 -22.23
CA TRP A 27 -27.71 -46.63 -23.54
C TRP A 27 -27.62 -47.76 -24.58
N GLU A 28 -27.29 -48.97 -24.15
CA GLU A 28 -27.27 -50.18 -24.99
C GLU A 28 -28.63 -50.52 -25.67
N ASN A 29 -29.74 -50.01 -25.13
CA ASN A 29 -31.09 -50.25 -25.62
C ASN A 29 -31.71 -49.04 -26.33
N VAL A 30 -30.94 -47.96 -26.53
CA VAL A 30 -31.42 -46.75 -27.20
C VAL A 30 -31.34 -46.95 -28.71
N THR A 31 -32.48 -46.92 -29.38
CA THR A 31 -32.58 -47.04 -30.85
C THR A 31 -32.88 -45.73 -31.56
N THR A 32 -33.21 -44.68 -30.79
CA THR A 32 -33.55 -43.35 -31.29
C THR A 32 -32.35 -42.41 -31.35
N LYS A 33 -32.34 -41.52 -32.34
CA LYS A 33 -31.37 -40.44 -32.51
C LYS A 33 -31.96 -39.10 -32.06
N LEU A 34 -31.11 -38.07 -31.94
CA LEU A 34 -31.57 -36.72 -31.60
C LEU A 34 -32.57 -36.17 -32.62
N SER A 35 -32.39 -36.48 -33.91
CA SER A 35 -33.33 -36.12 -34.98
C SER A 35 -34.69 -36.82 -34.88
N ASP A 36 -34.80 -37.91 -34.12
CA ASP A 36 -36.05 -38.66 -33.94
C ASP A 36 -36.90 -38.13 -32.76
N ILE A 37 -36.37 -37.17 -31.98
CA ILE A 37 -37.01 -36.67 -30.76
C ILE A 37 -37.25 -35.16 -30.77
N ASP A 38 -38.25 -34.74 -30.01
CA ASP A 38 -38.58 -33.32 -29.78
C ASP A 38 -37.67 -32.75 -28.69
N THR A 39 -36.72 -31.91 -29.09
CA THR A 39 -35.69 -31.34 -28.20
C THR A 39 -36.23 -30.31 -27.20
N THR A 40 -37.49 -29.88 -27.34
CA THR A 40 -38.17 -29.03 -26.35
C THR A 40 -38.63 -29.81 -25.10
N LYS A 41 -38.65 -31.15 -25.17
CA LYS A 41 -38.89 -32.04 -24.04
C LYS A 41 -37.58 -32.38 -23.34
N LEU A 42 -37.65 -32.75 -22.06
CA LEU A 42 -36.46 -33.16 -21.33
C LEU A 42 -35.92 -34.47 -21.91
N HIS A 43 -34.70 -34.42 -22.42
CA HIS A 43 -34.03 -35.52 -23.09
C HIS A 43 -32.56 -35.60 -22.70
N TYR A 44 -31.92 -36.68 -23.12
CA TYR A 44 -30.50 -36.94 -22.98
C TYR A 44 -29.94 -37.27 -24.35
N VAL A 45 -28.81 -36.66 -24.70
CA VAL A 45 -28.04 -36.99 -25.90
C VAL A 45 -26.66 -37.45 -25.50
N ASN A 46 -26.23 -38.60 -26.02
CA ASN A 46 -24.86 -39.07 -25.88
C ASN A 46 -24.14 -38.84 -27.20
N PHE A 47 -23.06 -38.07 -27.17
CA PHE A 47 -22.31 -37.66 -28.35
C PHE A 47 -20.85 -38.13 -28.34
N ASP A 48 -20.48 -39.03 -27.42
CA ASP A 48 -19.15 -39.62 -27.35
C ASP A 48 -18.77 -40.35 -28.65
N SER A 49 -19.75 -40.94 -29.34
CA SER A 49 -19.55 -41.64 -30.61
C SER A 49 -19.32 -40.75 -31.84
N ILE A 50 -19.53 -39.43 -31.73
CA ILE A 50 -19.53 -38.50 -32.87
C ILE A 50 -18.58 -37.31 -32.66
N SER A 51 -18.39 -36.83 -31.44
CA SER A 51 -17.55 -35.65 -31.19
C SER A 51 -16.91 -35.68 -29.80
N SER A 52 -15.82 -36.43 -29.64
CA SER A 52 -15.06 -36.55 -28.37
C SER A 52 -14.42 -35.24 -27.88
N HIS A 53 -14.39 -34.20 -28.73
CA HIS A 53 -13.81 -32.89 -28.42
C HIS A 53 -14.88 -31.83 -28.12
N LEU A 54 -16.18 -32.18 -28.17
CA LEU A 54 -17.23 -31.23 -27.80
C LEU A 54 -17.28 -31.12 -26.27
N ILE A 55 -17.00 -29.92 -25.76
CA ILE A 55 -17.08 -29.60 -24.34
C ILE A 55 -18.23 -28.63 -24.08
N VAL A 56 -18.75 -28.66 -22.85
CA VAL A 56 -19.79 -27.74 -22.39
C VAL A 56 -19.30 -26.98 -21.17
N ILE A 57 -19.24 -25.65 -21.24
CA ILE A 57 -18.98 -24.81 -20.07
C ILE A 57 -20.33 -24.45 -19.46
N ASP A 58 -20.60 -24.97 -18.27
CA ASP A 58 -21.85 -24.79 -17.52
C ASP A 58 -21.70 -23.66 -16.49
N PHE A 59 -22.59 -22.67 -16.57
CA PHE A 59 -22.64 -21.50 -15.70
C PHE A 59 -23.87 -21.56 -14.81
N ASP A 60 -23.64 -21.58 -13.50
CA ASP A 60 -24.67 -21.77 -12.47
C ASP A 60 -24.59 -20.72 -11.33
N LEU A 61 -24.09 -19.51 -11.64
CA LEU A 61 -23.87 -18.43 -10.66
C LEU A 61 -25.14 -18.02 -9.90
N LYS A 62 -24.94 -17.66 -8.64
CA LYS A 62 -26.00 -17.28 -7.69
C LYS A 62 -25.95 -15.79 -7.33
N ASP A 63 -27.11 -15.21 -7.04
CA ASP A 63 -27.25 -13.85 -6.53
C ASP A 63 -26.90 -13.74 -5.03
N GLU A 64 -26.97 -12.52 -4.48
CA GLU A 64 -26.71 -12.22 -3.06
C GLU A 64 -27.62 -13.00 -2.09
N ASN A 65 -28.73 -13.56 -2.58
CA ASN A 65 -29.68 -14.37 -1.81
C ASN A 65 -29.50 -15.89 -2.04
N GLY A 66 -28.52 -16.30 -2.84
CA GLY A 66 -28.21 -17.71 -3.14
C GLY A 66 -29.04 -18.33 -4.27
N ASN A 67 -29.80 -17.55 -5.05
CA ASN A 67 -30.60 -18.06 -6.18
C ASN A 67 -29.85 -17.97 -7.50
N LYS A 68 -30.04 -18.94 -8.41
CA LYS A 68 -29.41 -18.91 -9.75
C LYS A 68 -29.85 -17.66 -10.54
N SER A 69 -28.89 -16.86 -11.00
CA SER A 69 -29.15 -15.62 -11.71
C SER A 69 -28.84 -15.74 -13.20
N LYS A 70 -29.85 -15.45 -14.02
CA LYS A 70 -29.73 -15.44 -15.48
C LYS A 70 -28.77 -14.34 -15.95
N GLU A 71 -28.84 -13.17 -15.32
CA GLU A 71 -28.05 -11.99 -15.66
C GLU A 71 -26.56 -12.21 -15.34
N LEU A 72 -26.25 -12.80 -14.18
CA LEU A 72 -24.88 -13.13 -13.79
C LEU A 72 -24.28 -14.19 -14.73
N ASN A 73 -25.05 -15.22 -15.10
CA ASN A 73 -24.59 -16.24 -16.02
C ASN A 73 -24.29 -15.68 -17.42
N ILE A 74 -25.13 -14.78 -17.95
CA ILE A 74 -24.87 -14.10 -19.23
C ILE A 74 -23.62 -13.23 -19.14
N ALA A 75 -23.46 -12.45 -18.06
CA ALA A 75 -22.30 -11.60 -17.87
C ALA A 75 -21.01 -12.41 -17.77
N ALA A 76 -21.00 -13.53 -17.03
CA ALA A 76 -19.85 -14.43 -16.92
C ALA A 76 -19.52 -15.09 -18.26
N ALA A 77 -20.52 -15.63 -18.96
CA ALA A 77 -20.34 -16.28 -20.26
C ALA A 77 -19.86 -15.30 -21.36
N SER A 78 -20.25 -14.02 -21.28
CA SER A 78 -19.82 -13.01 -22.26
C SER A 78 -18.31 -12.72 -22.25
N LYS A 79 -17.59 -13.17 -21.21
CA LYS A 79 -16.13 -13.07 -21.12
C LYS A 79 -15.40 -14.16 -21.93
N PHE A 80 -16.11 -15.19 -22.36
CA PHE A 80 -15.56 -16.26 -23.19
C PHE A 80 -15.69 -15.92 -24.69
N PRO A 81 -14.84 -16.49 -25.56
CA PRO A 81 -14.95 -16.30 -27.01
C PRO A 81 -16.37 -16.65 -27.52
N PRO A 82 -17.03 -15.83 -28.36
CA PRO A 82 -18.40 -16.11 -28.79
C PRO A 82 -18.57 -17.50 -29.42
N THR A 83 -19.59 -18.26 -28.98
CA THR A 83 -19.94 -19.59 -29.49
C THR A 83 -21.44 -19.88 -29.36
N TYR A 84 -21.89 -21.05 -29.81
CA TYR A 84 -23.24 -21.54 -29.56
C TYR A 84 -23.54 -21.61 -28.06
N ALA A 85 -24.64 -20.96 -27.65
CA ALA A 85 -25.06 -20.88 -26.25
C ALA A 85 -26.53 -21.21 -26.10
N GLU A 86 -26.88 -21.86 -24.99
CA GLU A 86 -28.27 -22.19 -24.64
C GLU A 86 -28.53 -22.17 -23.14
N PHE A 87 -29.79 -21.95 -22.77
CA PHE A 87 -30.19 -22.04 -21.36
C PHE A 87 -30.35 -23.48 -20.90
N SER A 88 -29.99 -23.73 -19.65
CA SER A 88 -30.21 -25.01 -18.98
C SER A 88 -31.71 -25.27 -18.75
N LYS A 89 -32.05 -26.46 -18.24
CA LYS A 89 -33.45 -26.86 -18.01
C LYS A 89 -34.23 -25.92 -17.08
N SER A 90 -33.53 -25.19 -16.20
CA SER A 90 -34.15 -24.25 -15.25
C SER A 90 -34.48 -22.90 -15.89
N GLY A 91 -33.91 -22.61 -17.08
CA GLY A 91 -34.03 -21.31 -17.73
C GLY A 91 -33.14 -20.21 -17.16
N ALA A 92 -32.35 -20.50 -16.12
CA ALA A 92 -31.46 -19.55 -15.44
C ALA A 92 -29.96 -19.87 -15.61
N GLY A 93 -29.59 -21.15 -15.64
CA GLY A 93 -28.23 -21.57 -15.98
C GLY A 93 -27.96 -21.44 -17.47
N LEU A 94 -26.69 -21.29 -17.86
CA LEU A 94 -26.28 -21.07 -19.25
C LEU A 94 -25.18 -22.07 -19.64
N HIS A 95 -25.27 -22.64 -20.84
CA HIS A 95 -24.26 -23.56 -21.38
C HIS A 95 -23.60 -22.94 -22.62
N LEU A 96 -22.28 -22.87 -22.64
CA LEU A 96 -21.48 -22.59 -23.85
C LEU A 96 -20.93 -23.89 -24.41
N HIS A 97 -21.01 -24.06 -25.73
CA HIS A 97 -20.53 -25.26 -26.42
C HIS A 97 -19.30 -24.93 -27.25
N TYR A 98 -18.20 -25.66 -27.10
CA TYR A 98 -16.99 -25.49 -27.92
C TYR A 98 -16.47 -26.82 -28.44
N ILE A 99 -15.80 -26.78 -29.58
CA ILE A 99 -14.90 -27.86 -30.01
C ILE A 99 -13.52 -27.53 -29.43
N TYR A 100 -13.05 -28.35 -28.48
CA TYR A 100 -11.74 -28.17 -27.88
C TYR A 100 -10.64 -28.70 -28.81
N ASP A 101 -9.62 -27.89 -29.10
CA ASP A 101 -8.53 -28.29 -30.01
C ASP A 101 -7.43 -29.11 -29.31
N GLY A 102 -7.41 -29.10 -27.97
CA GLY A 102 -6.43 -29.85 -27.16
C GLY A 102 -6.94 -31.22 -26.69
N ASP A 103 -6.17 -31.88 -25.82
CA ASP A 103 -6.57 -33.15 -25.21
C ASP A 103 -7.61 -32.92 -24.09
N VAL A 104 -8.86 -33.32 -24.33
CA VAL A 104 -9.95 -33.21 -23.35
C VAL A 104 -9.67 -33.98 -22.06
N THR A 105 -8.80 -35.00 -22.07
CA THR A 105 -8.46 -35.77 -20.87
C THR A 105 -7.58 -34.97 -19.90
N GLU A 106 -6.90 -33.94 -20.39
CA GLU A 106 -6.05 -33.05 -19.60
C GLU A 106 -6.82 -31.87 -19.00
N LEU A 107 -8.02 -31.55 -19.48
CA LEU A 107 -8.84 -30.44 -18.99
C LEU A 107 -9.36 -30.66 -17.56
N SER A 108 -9.27 -29.64 -16.72
CA SER A 108 -9.95 -29.60 -15.42
C SER A 108 -11.45 -29.44 -15.61
N ASN A 109 -12.25 -30.17 -14.82
CA ASN A 109 -13.69 -29.98 -14.80
C ASN A 109 -14.10 -28.68 -14.07
N ILE A 110 -13.19 -28.09 -13.28
CA ILE A 110 -13.44 -26.87 -12.51
C ILE A 110 -12.76 -25.71 -13.22
N TYR A 111 -13.55 -24.68 -13.55
CA TYR A 111 -13.04 -23.40 -14.06
C TYR A 111 -13.03 -22.32 -12.98
N ASP A 112 -14.16 -22.12 -12.28
CA ASP A 112 -14.34 -21.15 -11.18
C ASP A 112 -15.51 -21.61 -10.27
N GLU A 113 -15.78 -20.90 -9.18
CA GLU A 113 -16.94 -21.14 -8.33
C GLU A 113 -18.24 -21.03 -9.15
N ASP A 114 -19.05 -22.09 -9.13
CA ASP A 114 -20.28 -22.22 -9.94
C ASP A 114 -20.08 -22.17 -11.48
N ILE A 115 -18.85 -22.43 -11.99
CA ILE A 115 -18.56 -22.63 -13.42
C ILE A 115 -17.81 -23.95 -13.66
N GLU A 116 -18.43 -24.88 -14.39
CA GLU A 116 -17.92 -26.24 -14.62
C GLU A 116 -17.66 -26.51 -16.11
N ILE A 117 -16.52 -27.13 -16.44
CA ILE A 117 -16.25 -27.67 -17.78
C ILE A 117 -16.70 -29.14 -17.78
N LYS A 118 -17.72 -29.44 -18.57
CA LYS A 118 -18.27 -30.79 -18.72
C LYS A 118 -17.69 -31.45 -19.95
N ILE A 119 -17.01 -32.55 -19.69
CA ILE A 119 -16.44 -33.45 -20.69
C ILE A 119 -17.28 -34.71 -20.67
N TYR A 120 -17.74 -35.13 -21.85
CA TYR A 120 -18.63 -36.27 -21.99
C TYR A 120 -17.87 -37.44 -22.64
N THR A 121 -17.53 -38.45 -21.83
CA THR A 121 -16.93 -39.70 -22.29
C THR A 121 -17.80 -40.92 -21.98
N GLY A 122 -17.70 -41.97 -22.80
CA GLY A 122 -18.39 -43.25 -22.64
C GLY A 122 -19.91 -43.13 -22.59
N ASN A 123 -20.51 -43.57 -21.48
CA ASN A 123 -21.97 -43.57 -21.25
C ASN A 123 -22.51 -42.24 -20.68
N SER A 124 -21.67 -41.21 -20.55
CA SER A 124 -22.12 -39.90 -20.11
C SER A 124 -22.97 -39.22 -21.20
N SER A 125 -23.86 -38.31 -20.79
CA SER A 125 -24.80 -37.70 -21.72
C SER A 125 -25.19 -36.30 -21.27
N LEU A 126 -25.39 -35.42 -22.25
CA LEU A 126 -25.88 -34.09 -22.02
C LEU A 126 -27.38 -34.15 -21.77
N ARG A 127 -27.78 -33.79 -20.55
CA ARG A 127 -29.17 -33.62 -20.16
C ARG A 127 -29.66 -32.26 -20.65
N ARG A 128 -30.70 -32.27 -21.47
CA ARG A 128 -31.09 -31.06 -22.21
C ARG A 128 -32.60 -30.89 -22.30
N LYS A 129 -33.03 -29.63 -22.37
CA LYS A 129 -34.40 -29.20 -22.66
C LYS A 129 -34.29 -27.83 -23.32
N LEU A 130 -34.52 -27.75 -24.62
CA LEU A 130 -34.33 -26.50 -25.36
C LEU A 130 -35.37 -25.47 -24.93
N THR A 131 -34.94 -24.48 -24.14
CA THR A 131 -35.79 -23.37 -23.65
C THR A 131 -35.42 -22.02 -24.26
N GLY A 132 -34.17 -21.86 -24.70
CA GLY A 132 -33.66 -20.68 -25.40
C GLY A 132 -32.21 -20.90 -25.85
N CYS A 133 -31.86 -20.43 -27.04
CA CYS A 133 -30.49 -20.49 -27.57
C CYS A 133 -30.17 -19.29 -28.47
N ASN A 134 -28.88 -19.06 -28.73
CA ASN A 134 -28.44 -18.13 -29.76
C ASN A 134 -28.38 -18.81 -31.15
N GLY A 135 -27.97 -18.05 -32.17
CA GLY A 135 -27.79 -18.53 -33.55
C GLY A 135 -26.34 -18.50 -34.01
N ILE A 136 -25.38 -18.62 -33.10
CA ILE A 136 -23.94 -18.62 -33.40
C ILE A 136 -23.49 -20.07 -33.61
N GLU A 137 -22.62 -20.30 -34.60
CA GLU A 137 -22.00 -21.62 -34.82
C GLU A 137 -21.14 -22.07 -33.63
N ILE A 138 -20.93 -23.37 -33.49
CA ILE A 138 -20.06 -23.91 -32.43
C ILE A 138 -18.61 -23.55 -32.79
N ALA A 139 -17.97 -22.73 -31.95
CA ALA A 139 -16.61 -22.28 -32.15
C ALA A 139 -15.58 -23.29 -31.63
N HIS A 140 -14.36 -23.20 -32.15
CA HIS A 140 -13.19 -23.91 -31.64
C HIS A 140 -12.52 -23.11 -30.52
N ILE A 141 -11.90 -23.80 -29.55
CA ILE A 141 -11.11 -23.19 -28.49
C ILE A 141 -9.85 -24.03 -28.19
N SER A 142 -8.69 -23.39 -28.16
CA SER A 142 -7.38 -24.05 -28.03
C SER A 142 -6.57 -23.65 -26.78
N SER A 143 -7.00 -22.62 -26.06
CA SER A 143 -6.28 -22.09 -24.89
C SER A 143 -7.22 -21.31 -23.96
N GLY A 144 -6.76 -21.01 -22.73
CA GLY A 144 -7.53 -20.24 -21.75
C GLY A 144 -8.50 -21.06 -20.89
N LEU A 145 -8.46 -22.39 -20.99
CA LEU A 145 -9.15 -23.32 -20.09
C LEU A 145 -8.12 -24.02 -19.18
N PRO A 146 -8.43 -24.23 -17.89
CA PRO A 146 -7.49 -24.80 -16.94
C PRO A 146 -7.25 -26.30 -17.19
N LEU A 147 -5.99 -26.73 -17.11
CA LEU A 147 -5.63 -28.16 -17.15
C LEU A 147 -5.60 -28.76 -15.74
N LYS A 148 -5.74 -30.08 -15.64
CA LYS A 148 -5.70 -30.84 -14.37
C LYS A 148 -4.38 -30.68 -13.62
N GLU A 149 -3.25 -30.56 -14.34
CA GLU A 149 -1.96 -30.26 -13.71
C GLU A 149 -1.88 -28.80 -13.23
N ASP A 150 -2.49 -27.86 -13.97
CA ASP A 150 -2.53 -26.44 -13.60
C ASP A 150 -3.37 -26.22 -12.34
N VAL A 151 -4.52 -26.88 -12.20
CA VAL A 151 -5.35 -26.82 -10.96
C VAL A 151 -4.67 -27.52 -9.78
N LYS A 152 -3.87 -28.56 -10.03
CA LYS A 152 -3.04 -29.18 -8.98
C LYS A 152 -1.90 -28.26 -8.50
N ARG A 153 -1.43 -27.34 -9.35
CA ARG A 153 -0.39 -26.35 -9.02
C ARG A 153 -0.96 -25.02 -8.51
N MET A 154 -2.16 -24.64 -8.95
CA MET A 154 -2.83 -23.39 -8.62
C MET A 154 -3.79 -23.57 -7.43
N LEU A 155 -3.29 -23.22 -6.24
CA LEU A 155 -4.02 -23.03 -4.98
C LEU A 155 -4.51 -24.30 -4.26
N ASN A 156 -4.07 -24.40 -3.01
CA ASN A 156 -4.55 -25.30 -1.98
C ASN A 156 -6.05 -25.08 -1.65
N THR A 157 -6.94 -25.70 -2.41
CA THR A 157 -8.38 -25.77 -2.08
C THR A 157 -8.61 -26.42 -0.72
N GLU A 158 -7.76 -27.40 -0.36
CA GLU A 158 -7.78 -28.04 0.97
C GLU A 158 -7.50 -27.06 2.11
N ILE A 159 -6.64 -26.04 1.92
CA ILE A 159 -6.41 -25.01 2.97
C ILE A 159 -7.66 -24.22 3.26
N ILE A 160 -8.32 -23.74 2.21
CA ILE A 160 -9.46 -22.83 2.34
C ILE A 160 -10.63 -23.59 2.96
N GLU A 161 -10.86 -24.84 2.53
CA GLU A 161 -11.90 -25.71 3.08
C GLU A 161 -11.61 -26.12 4.53
N ASN A 162 -10.38 -26.53 4.84
CA ASN A 162 -9.98 -26.90 6.20
C ASN A 162 -10.03 -25.70 7.15
N SER A 163 -9.51 -24.54 6.73
CA SER A 163 -9.56 -23.30 7.51
C SER A 163 -11.00 -22.86 7.76
N ASN A 164 -11.87 -22.90 6.74
CA ASN A 164 -13.28 -22.54 6.91
C ASN A 164 -14.03 -23.50 7.85
N THR A 165 -13.71 -24.79 7.80
CA THR A 165 -14.32 -25.82 8.66
C THR A 165 -13.87 -25.68 10.12
N LEU A 166 -12.58 -25.49 10.35
CA LEU A 166 -12.03 -25.20 11.69
C LEU A 166 -12.60 -23.89 12.25
N LYS A 167 -12.64 -22.81 11.46
CA LYS A 167 -13.21 -21.53 11.87
C LYS A 167 -14.68 -21.65 12.31
N LYS A 168 -15.52 -22.33 11.52
CA LYS A 168 -16.93 -22.56 11.86
C LYS A 168 -17.05 -23.32 13.19
N THR A 169 -16.24 -24.34 13.41
CA THR A 169 -16.27 -25.16 14.64
C THR A 169 -15.82 -24.36 15.86
N ILE A 170 -14.73 -23.60 15.75
CA ILE A 170 -14.23 -22.73 16.83
C ILE A 170 -15.28 -21.68 17.21
N LEU A 171 -15.91 -21.02 16.23
CA LEU A 171 -16.94 -20.02 16.49
C LEU A 171 -18.17 -20.61 17.22
N LYS A 172 -18.55 -21.86 16.95
CA LYS A 172 -19.61 -22.54 17.71
C LYS A 172 -19.22 -22.80 19.16
N CYS A 173 -17.95 -23.12 19.40
CA CYS A 173 -17.42 -23.32 20.76
C CYS A 173 -17.45 -22.01 21.56
N LEU A 174 -17.07 -20.90 20.95
CA LEU A 174 -17.11 -19.57 21.57
C LEU A 174 -18.54 -19.12 21.93
N LYS A 175 -19.53 -19.58 21.17
CA LYS A 175 -20.97 -19.37 21.46
C LYS A 175 -21.56 -20.38 22.44
N LYS A 176 -20.75 -21.34 22.93
CA LYS A 176 -21.20 -22.45 23.80
C LYS A 176 -22.28 -23.34 23.15
N GLU A 177 -22.25 -23.46 21.84
CA GLU A 177 -23.15 -24.34 21.08
C GLU A 177 -22.66 -25.79 21.06
N VAL A 178 -21.37 -26.04 21.36
CA VAL A 178 -20.77 -27.38 21.43
C VAL A 178 -20.79 -27.92 22.85
N HIS A 179 -20.26 -27.15 23.82
CA HIS A 179 -20.33 -27.48 25.25
C HIS A 179 -20.96 -26.31 26.05
N PRO A 180 -21.59 -26.59 27.21
CA PRO A 180 -22.25 -25.56 28.01
C PRO A 180 -21.29 -24.65 28.80
N ASP A 181 -20.07 -25.12 29.07
CA ASP A 181 -19.09 -24.40 29.89
C ASP A 181 -17.85 -23.97 29.08
N THR A 182 -17.18 -22.92 29.55
CA THR A 182 -16.03 -22.32 28.86
C THR A 182 -14.84 -23.28 28.80
N THR A 183 -14.55 -23.99 29.90
CA THR A 183 -13.38 -24.86 30.03
C THR A 183 -13.44 -26.01 29.02
N SER A 184 -14.57 -26.72 28.94
CA SER A 184 -14.76 -27.81 27.97
C SER A 184 -14.62 -27.36 26.52
N ASN A 185 -15.15 -26.19 26.17
CA ASN A 185 -14.99 -25.62 24.84
C ASN A 185 -13.53 -25.24 24.52
N VAL A 186 -12.78 -24.69 25.49
CA VAL A 186 -11.35 -24.36 25.30
C VAL A 186 -10.52 -25.63 25.04
N HIS A 187 -10.74 -26.69 25.82
CA HIS A 187 -10.05 -27.97 25.59
C HIS A 187 -10.44 -28.61 24.25
N PHE A 188 -11.72 -28.52 23.86
CA PHE A 188 -12.17 -29.03 22.57
C PHE A 188 -11.54 -28.27 21.39
N ILE A 189 -11.40 -26.95 21.49
CA ILE A 189 -10.68 -26.14 20.49
C ILE A 189 -9.22 -26.59 20.37
N LYS A 190 -8.53 -26.84 21.50
CA LYS A 190 -7.16 -27.37 21.47
C LYS A 190 -7.10 -28.71 20.76
N ASP A 191 -7.99 -29.65 21.11
CA ASP A 191 -8.02 -31.00 20.53
C ASP A 191 -8.24 -30.99 19.00
N ILE A 192 -9.15 -30.18 18.48
CA ILE A 192 -9.37 -30.09 17.03
C ILE A 192 -8.19 -29.43 16.29
N LEU A 193 -7.51 -28.48 16.92
CA LEU A 193 -6.33 -27.83 16.36
C LEU A 193 -5.12 -28.77 16.37
N ASP A 194 -4.90 -29.48 17.48
CA ASP A 194 -3.82 -30.47 17.60
C ASP A 194 -4.01 -31.58 16.55
N LYS A 195 -5.24 -32.10 16.39
CA LYS A 195 -5.55 -33.09 15.34
C LYS A 195 -5.32 -32.55 13.93
N ALA A 196 -5.69 -31.31 13.65
CA ALA A 196 -5.44 -30.68 12.36
C ALA A 196 -3.93 -30.51 12.11
N TYR A 197 -3.17 -30.13 13.13
CA TYR A 197 -1.72 -29.97 13.07
C TYR A 197 -1.00 -31.31 12.85
N GLU A 198 -1.37 -32.35 13.60
CA GLU A 198 -0.77 -33.69 13.53
C GLU A 198 -1.07 -34.43 12.22
N SER A 199 -2.25 -34.18 11.63
CA SER A 199 -2.64 -34.77 10.35
C SER A 199 -1.91 -34.16 9.15
N GLY A 200 -1.10 -33.11 9.36
CA GLY A 200 -0.41 -32.40 8.29
C GLY A 200 -1.36 -31.58 7.40
N ASN A 201 -2.60 -31.36 7.85
CA ASN A 201 -3.54 -30.51 7.14
C ASN A 201 -2.98 -29.09 7.10
N HIS A 202 -3.02 -28.47 5.94
CA HIS A 202 -2.63 -27.08 5.80
C HIS A 202 -3.82 -26.19 6.19
N TYR A 203 -3.64 -25.24 7.13
CA TYR A 203 -4.70 -24.34 7.60
C TYR A 203 -4.16 -23.06 8.27
N ASP A 204 -4.97 -22.00 8.27
CA ASP A 204 -4.72 -20.77 9.03
C ASP A 204 -6.03 -20.24 9.67
N VAL A 205 -6.08 -20.32 10.99
CA VAL A 205 -7.18 -19.82 11.84
C VAL A 205 -6.69 -18.87 12.95
N SER A 206 -5.53 -18.27 12.73
CA SER A 206 -4.88 -17.34 13.66
C SER A 206 -5.71 -16.09 13.97
N ASP A 207 -6.62 -15.69 13.07
CA ASP A 207 -7.58 -14.60 13.30
C ASP A 207 -8.54 -14.86 14.46
N LEU A 208 -8.76 -16.12 14.85
CA LEU A 208 -9.64 -16.48 15.97
C LEU A 208 -8.92 -16.58 17.32
N SER A 209 -7.58 -16.60 17.34
CA SER A 209 -6.80 -16.74 18.57
C SER A 209 -7.15 -15.71 19.66
N PRO A 210 -7.34 -14.41 19.36
CA PRO A 210 -7.71 -13.42 20.38
C PRO A 210 -9.09 -13.71 21.00
N LEU A 211 -10.05 -14.16 20.19
CA LEU A 211 -11.40 -14.49 20.66
C LEU A 211 -11.39 -15.72 21.58
N VAL A 212 -10.56 -16.72 21.26
CA VAL A 212 -10.37 -17.91 22.11
C VAL A 212 -9.68 -17.54 23.43
N ARG A 213 -8.66 -16.66 23.38
CA ARG A 213 -8.00 -16.12 24.59
C ARG A 213 -8.98 -15.42 25.51
N ASP A 214 -9.76 -14.49 24.98
CA ASP A 214 -10.68 -13.68 25.77
C ASP A 214 -11.80 -14.57 26.34
N PHE A 215 -12.29 -15.53 25.56
CA PHE A 215 -13.23 -16.54 26.02
C PHE A 215 -12.64 -17.41 27.14
N ALA A 216 -11.37 -17.82 27.04
CA ALA A 216 -10.67 -18.58 28.09
C ALA A 216 -10.59 -17.79 29.42
N LEU A 217 -10.28 -16.49 29.33
CA LEU A 217 -10.23 -15.59 30.49
C LEU A 217 -11.61 -15.37 31.16
N MET A 218 -12.71 -15.60 30.44
CA MET A 218 -14.08 -15.54 30.99
C MET A 218 -14.49 -16.78 31.81
N SER A 219 -13.62 -17.78 31.96
CA SER A 219 -13.91 -18.94 32.82
C SER A 219 -13.97 -18.55 34.29
N ARG A 220 -15.13 -18.77 34.94
CA ARG A 220 -15.42 -18.31 36.32
C ARG A 220 -14.50 -18.92 37.39
N HIS A 221 -13.95 -20.10 37.15
CA HIS A 221 -13.19 -20.86 38.15
C HIS A 221 -11.84 -21.38 37.64
N GLN A 222 -11.57 -21.27 36.34
CA GLN A 222 -10.40 -21.88 35.68
C GLN A 222 -9.76 -20.94 34.64
N SER A 223 -9.90 -19.61 34.80
CA SER A 223 -9.42 -18.62 33.82
C SER A 223 -7.92 -18.74 33.53
N ILE A 224 -7.09 -18.91 34.57
CA ILE A 224 -5.64 -19.09 34.45
C ILE A 224 -5.33 -20.40 33.69
N HIS A 225 -5.95 -21.50 34.11
CA HIS A 225 -5.76 -22.79 33.45
C HIS A 225 -6.18 -22.77 31.98
N CYS A 226 -7.34 -22.18 31.65
CA CYS A 226 -7.81 -22.05 30.27
C CYS A 226 -6.90 -21.15 29.44
N TYR A 227 -6.31 -20.11 30.05
CA TYR A 227 -5.34 -19.23 29.39
C TYR A 227 -4.04 -19.96 29.06
N ASP A 228 -3.55 -20.82 29.97
CA ASP A 228 -2.36 -21.62 29.71
C ASP A 228 -2.62 -22.66 28.60
N VAL A 229 -3.80 -23.28 28.57
CA VAL A 229 -4.21 -24.17 27.47
C VAL A 229 -4.26 -23.44 26.12
N TRP A 230 -4.73 -22.20 26.10
CA TRP A 230 -4.74 -21.37 24.89
C TRP A 230 -3.33 -21.09 24.33
N LYS A 231 -2.33 -20.86 25.19
CA LYS A 231 -0.94 -20.61 24.75
C LYS A 231 -0.35 -21.78 23.97
N GLU A 232 -0.82 -23.00 24.24
CA GLU A 232 -0.33 -24.22 23.61
C GLU A 232 -1.02 -24.54 22.27
N MET A 233 -2.02 -23.76 21.85
CA MET A 233 -2.80 -24.05 20.64
C MET A 233 -2.07 -23.66 19.35
N LYS A 234 -2.11 -24.54 18.35
CA LYS A 234 -1.52 -24.33 17.02
C LYS A 234 -2.55 -23.76 16.04
N PHE A 235 -2.62 -22.44 15.93
CA PHE A 235 -3.60 -21.75 15.06
C PHE A 235 -3.21 -21.71 13.56
N VAL A 236 -2.02 -22.17 13.21
CA VAL A 236 -1.54 -22.33 11.83
C VAL A 236 -0.93 -23.72 11.66
N SER A 237 -0.92 -24.25 10.43
CA SER A 237 -0.33 -25.55 10.13
C SER A 237 1.19 -25.55 10.25
N LYS A 238 1.76 -26.75 10.44
CA LYS A 238 3.21 -26.95 10.64
C LYS A 238 4.05 -26.41 9.50
N ASP A 239 3.60 -26.51 8.25
CA ASP A 239 4.36 -26.02 7.10
C ASP A 239 4.32 -24.49 6.94
N ILE A 240 3.27 -23.83 7.44
CA ILE A 240 3.27 -22.36 7.64
C ILE A 240 4.23 -21.99 8.79
N GLU A 241 4.20 -22.74 9.90
CA GLU A 241 5.11 -22.53 11.04
C GLU A 241 6.60 -22.74 10.63
N ASP A 242 6.88 -23.80 9.88
CA ASP A 242 8.19 -24.14 9.34
C ASP A 242 8.64 -23.12 8.27
N LYS A 243 7.72 -22.58 7.45
CA LYS A 243 8.02 -21.46 6.55
C LYS A 243 8.37 -20.18 7.31
N ILE A 244 7.59 -19.83 8.34
CA ILE A 244 7.88 -18.68 9.21
C ILE A 244 9.22 -18.86 9.91
N ALA A 245 9.56 -20.08 10.32
CA ALA A 245 10.84 -20.41 10.94
C ALA A 245 12.01 -20.38 9.92
N ALA A 246 11.84 -20.95 8.73
CA ALA A 246 12.84 -20.94 7.65
C ALA A 246 13.11 -19.53 7.10
N GLU A 247 12.07 -18.69 7.00
CA GLU A 247 12.19 -17.26 6.70
C GLU A 247 13.03 -16.51 7.74
N SER A 248 13.26 -17.05 8.94
CA SER A 248 14.11 -16.42 9.94
C SER A 248 15.62 -16.71 9.77
N GLU A 249 15.99 -17.76 9.03
CA GLU A 249 17.39 -18.20 8.86
C GLU A 249 17.97 -17.98 7.45
N ALA A 250 17.14 -17.81 6.42
CA ALA A 250 17.63 -17.51 5.07
C ALA A 250 18.32 -16.13 4.98
N PRO A 251 19.37 -15.95 4.16
CA PRO A 251 20.04 -14.66 4.02
C PRO A 251 19.13 -13.62 3.35
N ILE A 252 19.34 -12.34 3.66
CA ILE A 252 18.68 -11.25 2.96
C ILE A 252 19.22 -11.19 1.52
N GLY A 253 18.30 -11.11 0.55
CA GLY A 253 18.62 -10.83 -0.85
C GLY A 253 17.95 -9.54 -1.29
N ILE A 254 18.64 -8.74 -2.11
CA ILE A 254 18.08 -7.54 -2.75
C ILE A 254 17.76 -7.88 -4.20
N PHE A 255 16.59 -7.49 -4.69
CA PHE A 255 16.16 -7.85 -6.04
C PHE A 255 15.30 -6.79 -6.72
N ASP A 256 15.23 -6.92 -8.04
CA ASP A 256 14.42 -6.13 -8.97
C ASP A 256 14.15 -6.95 -10.24
N CYS A 257 13.12 -6.60 -11.02
CA CYS A 257 12.83 -7.24 -12.30
C CYS A 257 12.44 -6.26 -13.42
N GLU A 258 12.76 -6.64 -14.65
CA GLU A 258 12.44 -5.86 -15.85
C GLU A 258 11.62 -6.71 -16.83
N VAL A 259 10.61 -6.10 -17.47
CA VAL A 259 9.65 -6.81 -18.32
C VAL A 259 9.36 -6.05 -19.62
N TYR A 260 9.46 -6.77 -20.74
CA TYR A 260 9.21 -6.37 -22.12
C TYR A 260 8.44 -7.50 -22.83
N PRO A 261 7.80 -7.28 -24.01
CA PRO A 261 7.00 -8.30 -24.69
C PRO A 261 7.72 -9.63 -25.00
N ASN A 262 9.01 -9.58 -25.30
CA ASN A 262 9.84 -10.75 -25.67
C ASN A 262 10.92 -11.08 -24.63
N PHE A 263 11.03 -10.32 -23.55
CA PHE A 263 12.11 -10.40 -22.58
C PHE A 263 11.61 -10.08 -21.18
N TRP A 264 12.03 -10.85 -20.20
CA TRP A 264 12.02 -10.39 -18.83
C TRP A 264 13.25 -10.92 -18.10
N CYS A 265 13.69 -10.22 -17.06
CA CYS A 265 14.73 -10.70 -16.17
C CYS A 265 14.42 -10.43 -14.72
N ILE A 266 14.97 -11.26 -13.84
CA ILE A 266 15.10 -10.99 -12.41
C ILE A 266 16.59 -10.93 -12.08
N CYS A 267 16.99 -9.86 -11.41
CA CYS A 267 18.31 -9.72 -10.83
C CYS A 267 18.18 -9.77 -9.31
N ALA A 268 18.82 -10.74 -8.67
CA ALA A 268 18.92 -10.82 -7.23
C ALA A 268 20.38 -10.94 -6.80
N LYS A 269 20.73 -10.40 -5.64
CA LYS A 269 22.03 -10.63 -5.01
C LYS A 269 21.89 -10.76 -3.51
N LYS A 270 22.81 -11.47 -2.88
CA LYS A 270 22.89 -11.48 -1.42
C LYS A 270 23.30 -10.09 -0.91
N TYR A 271 22.63 -9.62 0.13
CA TYR A 271 22.89 -8.31 0.73
C TYR A 271 24.37 -8.18 1.15
N HIS A 272 25.00 -7.06 0.78
CA HIS A 272 26.44 -6.75 0.92
C HIS A 272 27.42 -7.67 0.16
N GLU A 273 26.93 -8.52 -0.73
CA GLU A 273 27.79 -9.35 -1.59
C GLU A 273 27.54 -9.01 -3.08
N GLU A 274 28.57 -9.16 -3.90
CA GLU A 274 28.49 -9.02 -5.37
C GLU A 274 28.36 -10.40 -6.05
N ILE A 275 27.63 -11.31 -5.38
CA ILE A 275 27.25 -12.62 -5.91
C ILE A 275 25.82 -12.51 -6.43
N TRP A 276 25.68 -12.61 -7.75
CA TRP A 276 24.43 -12.36 -8.45
C TRP A 276 23.77 -13.64 -8.94
N ASP A 277 22.45 -13.74 -8.72
CA ASP A 277 21.55 -14.63 -9.43
C ASP A 277 20.80 -13.79 -10.47
N VAL A 278 21.26 -13.84 -11.72
CA VAL A 278 20.64 -13.16 -12.86
C VAL A 278 19.99 -14.20 -13.75
N LEU A 279 18.69 -14.05 -13.96
CA LEU A 279 17.92 -14.94 -14.82
C LEU A 279 17.25 -14.13 -15.93
N ILE A 280 17.40 -14.57 -17.17
CA ILE A 280 16.75 -13.99 -18.35
C ILE A 280 15.79 -15.02 -18.93
N ASN A 281 14.52 -14.64 -19.08
CA ASN A 281 13.43 -15.53 -19.47
C ASN A 281 13.47 -16.91 -18.77
N PRO A 282 13.62 -16.96 -17.43
CA PRO A 282 13.79 -18.21 -16.72
C PRO A 282 12.57 -19.11 -16.79
N LYS A 283 12.82 -20.40 -16.57
CA LYS A 283 11.77 -21.39 -16.29
C LYS A 283 11.23 -21.19 -14.87
N PRO A 284 10.00 -21.67 -14.59
CA PRO A 284 9.36 -21.54 -13.28
C PRO A 284 10.25 -22.00 -12.10
N ALA A 285 10.91 -23.15 -12.25
CA ALA A 285 11.76 -23.74 -11.22
C ALA A 285 13.02 -22.90 -10.90
N GLU A 286 13.53 -22.14 -11.87
CA GLU A 286 14.69 -21.26 -11.66
C GLU A 286 14.29 -20.03 -10.85
N VAL A 287 13.10 -19.46 -11.13
CA VAL A 287 12.54 -18.36 -10.35
C VAL A 287 12.24 -18.80 -8.92
N GLU A 288 11.60 -19.96 -8.75
CA GLU A 288 11.32 -20.53 -7.43
C GLU A 288 12.60 -20.77 -6.63
N ALA A 289 13.67 -21.24 -7.27
CA ALA A 289 14.96 -21.43 -6.61
C ALA A 289 15.55 -20.12 -6.07
N VAL A 290 15.47 -19.02 -6.83
CA VAL A 290 15.94 -17.69 -6.37
C VAL A 290 15.06 -17.16 -5.24
N VAL A 291 13.74 -17.26 -5.38
CA VAL A 291 12.78 -16.79 -4.37
C VAL A 291 12.94 -17.52 -3.03
N ASN A 292 13.15 -18.84 -3.06
CA ASN A 292 13.32 -19.64 -1.85
C ASN A 292 14.74 -19.55 -1.25
N LYS A 293 15.73 -19.08 -2.01
CA LYS A 293 17.12 -18.92 -1.54
C LYS A 293 17.29 -17.73 -0.60
N TYR A 294 16.44 -16.71 -0.72
CA TYR A 294 16.60 -15.44 -0.03
C TYR A 294 15.34 -14.97 0.68
N ARG A 295 15.52 -14.21 1.75
CA ARG A 295 14.51 -13.24 2.22
C ARG A 295 14.59 -12.01 1.33
N LEU A 296 13.87 -12.04 0.21
CA LEU A 296 13.95 -11.00 -0.80
C LEU A 296 13.40 -9.65 -0.30
N ILE A 297 14.16 -8.58 -0.52
CA ILE A 297 13.77 -7.19 -0.27
C ILE A 297 13.90 -6.43 -1.60
N GLY A 298 12.81 -5.81 -2.03
CA GLY A 298 12.77 -4.98 -3.24
C GLY A 298 12.25 -3.57 -2.96
N TYR A 299 12.06 -2.80 -4.03
CA TYR A 299 11.50 -1.46 -3.96
C TYR A 299 10.16 -1.37 -4.68
N ASN A 300 9.06 -1.16 -3.96
CA ASN A 300 7.69 -1.19 -4.49
C ASN A 300 7.32 -2.55 -5.13
N ASN A 301 8.02 -3.61 -4.73
CA ASN A 301 7.91 -4.96 -5.28
C ASN A 301 6.58 -5.64 -4.97
N LEU A 302 5.91 -5.31 -3.85
CA LEU A 302 4.61 -5.92 -3.52
C LEU A 302 3.53 -5.61 -4.56
N LYS A 303 3.63 -4.45 -5.21
CA LYS A 303 2.67 -4.02 -6.23
C LYS A 303 3.03 -4.50 -7.63
N TYR A 304 4.27 -4.92 -7.86
CA TYR A 304 4.77 -5.18 -9.20
C TYR A 304 5.59 -6.49 -9.26
N ASP A 305 6.86 -6.46 -8.87
CA ASP A 305 7.84 -7.55 -9.06
C ASP A 305 7.38 -8.89 -8.50
N ASN A 306 6.75 -8.87 -7.32
CA ASN A 306 6.20 -10.07 -6.71
C ASN A 306 5.16 -10.74 -7.62
N ASN A 307 4.32 -9.95 -8.30
CA ASN A 307 3.29 -10.48 -9.21
C ASN A 307 3.93 -11.05 -10.49
N ILE A 308 5.01 -10.43 -10.98
CA ILE A 308 5.79 -10.93 -12.12
C ILE A 308 6.42 -12.29 -11.77
N CYS A 309 7.12 -12.36 -10.64
CA CYS A 309 7.73 -13.60 -10.16
C CYS A 309 6.68 -14.68 -9.89
N TYR A 310 5.54 -14.31 -9.28
CA TYR A 310 4.44 -15.25 -9.03
C TYR A 310 3.86 -15.79 -10.34
N ALA A 311 3.60 -14.94 -11.33
CA ALA A 311 3.15 -15.39 -12.65
C ALA A 311 4.16 -16.35 -13.29
N ALA A 312 5.45 -16.02 -13.24
CA ALA A 312 6.50 -16.88 -13.77
C ALA A 312 6.58 -18.25 -13.08
N ILE A 313 6.48 -18.31 -11.74
CA ILE A 313 6.43 -19.57 -10.99
C ILE A 313 5.20 -20.41 -11.37
N ASN A 314 4.10 -19.76 -11.75
CA ASN A 314 2.89 -20.42 -12.23
C ASN A 314 2.92 -20.77 -13.73
N GLY A 315 4.07 -20.70 -14.39
CA GLY A 315 4.24 -21.19 -15.77
C GLY A 315 3.86 -20.21 -16.87
N TYR A 316 3.64 -18.93 -16.55
CA TYR A 316 3.33 -17.92 -17.56
C TYR A 316 4.49 -17.73 -18.53
N ASN A 317 4.18 -17.61 -19.82
CA ASN A 317 5.18 -17.28 -20.84
C ASN A 317 5.45 -15.76 -20.90
N ASN A 318 6.45 -15.34 -21.68
CA ASN A 318 6.88 -13.93 -21.76
C ASN A 318 5.75 -12.96 -22.14
N GLU A 319 4.91 -13.32 -23.11
CA GLU A 319 3.80 -12.46 -23.53
C GLU A 319 2.76 -12.30 -22.42
N GLN A 320 2.47 -13.39 -21.70
CA GLN A 320 1.55 -13.36 -20.57
C GLN A 320 2.13 -12.57 -19.38
N ILE A 321 3.42 -12.73 -19.09
CA ILE A 321 4.13 -11.95 -18.07
C ILE A 321 4.12 -10.45 -18.44
N TYR A 322 4.38 -10.11 -19.70
CA TYR A 322 4.25 -8.75 -20.20
C TYR A 322 2.82 -8.22 -20.04
N ASN A 323 1.80 -9.04 -20.32
CA ASN A 323 0.41 -8.62 -20.11
C ASN A 323 0.10 -8.34 -18.63
N VAL A 324 0.63 -9.14 -17.70
CA VAL A 324 0.55 -8.86 -16.25
C VAL A 324 1.21 -7.51 -15.94
N SER A 325 2.45 -7.31 -16.37
CA SER A 325 3.19 -6.04 -16.21
C SER A 325 2.40 -4.84 -16.75
N HIS A 326 1.96 -4.92 -18.00
CA HIS A 326 1.23 -3.85 -18.67
C HIS A 326 -0.06 -3.49 -17.94
N LYS A 327 -0.82 -4.48 -17.45
CA LYS A 327 -2.05 -4.25 -16.68
C LYS A 327 -1.77 -3.69 -15.28
N LEU A 328 -0.71 -4.11 -14.62
CA LEU A 328 -0.29 -3.54 -13.32
C LEU A 328 0.15 -2.09 -13.43
N ILE A 329 0.74 -1.67 -14.56
CA ILE A 329 1.21 -0.29 -14.78
C ILE A 329 0.08 0.59 -15.34
N ASN A 330 -0.47 0.22 -16.50
CA ASN A 330 -1.38 1.04 -17.30
C ASN A 330 -2.86 0.71 -17.11
N GLY A 331 -3.21 -0.40 -16.45
CA GLY A 331 -4.60 -0.82 -16.28
C GLY A 331 -5.44 0.13 -15.44
N THR A 332 -6.76 0.00 -15.58
CA THR A 332 -7.73 0.58 -14.64
C THR A 332 -7.55 -0.02 -13.25
N ASP A 333 -8.12 0.62 -12.21
CA ASP A 333 -8.05 0.08 -10.85
C ASP A 333 -8.65 -1.33 -10.72
N GLU A 334 -9.64 -1.67 -11.55
CA GLU A 334 -10.23 -3.01 -11.61
C GLU A 334 -9.27 -4.01 -12.24
N GLU A 335 -8.67 -3.68 -13.37
CA GLU A 335 -7.66 -4.54 -14.01
C GLU A 335 -6.44 -4.72 -13.09
N LYS A 336 -5.95 -3.66 -12.45
CA LYS A 336 -4.84 -3.76 -11.49
C LYS A 336 -5.16 -4.72 -10.35
N ARG A 337 -6.40 -4.73 -9.84
CA ARG A 337 -6.83 -5.71 -8.83
C ARG A 337 -6.89 -7.14 -9.36
N MET A 338 -7.32 -7.32 -10.61
CA MET A 338 -7.39 -8.64 -11.25
C MET A 338 -6.01 -9.25 -11.49
N TYR A 339 -5.04 -8.43 -11.90
CA TYR A 339 -3.67 -8.86 -12.19
C TYR A 339 -2.72 -8.78 -10.96
N SER A 340 -3.23 -8.34 -9.81
CA SER A 340 -2.51 -8.37 -8.52
C SER A 340 -2.90 -9.63 -7.75
N PHE A 341 -2.00 -10.62 -7.71
CA PHE A 341 -2.26 -11.88 -7.03
C PHE A 341 -2.08 -11.73 -5.52
N LYS A 342 -3.08 -12.11 -4.71
CA LYS A 342 -2.95 -12.02 -3.24
C LYS A 342 -1.78 -12.83 -2.70
N SER A 343 -1.53 -14.00 -3.30
CA SER A 343 -0.46 -14.92 -2.91
C SER A 343 0.93 -14.44 -3.32
N SER A 344 1.07 -13.45 -4.20
CA SER A 344 2.38 -12.91 -4.57
C SER A 344 3.09 -12.23 -3.40
N LYS A 345 2.37 -11.87 -2.34
CA LYS A 345 2.95 -11.34 -1.11
C LYS A 345 3.94 -12.29 -0.43
N SER A 346 3.89 -13.60 -0.69
CA SER A 346 4.85 -14.55 -0.13
C SER A 346 6.16 -14.64 -0.91
N ILE A 347 6.28 -13.95 -2.05
CA ILE A 347 7.51 -13.95 -2.87
C ILE A 347 8.65 -13.20 -2.19
N SER A 348 8.33 -12.13 -1.46
CA SER A 348 9.33 -11.28 -0.82
C SER A 348 9.15 -11.24 0.68
N TYR A 349 10.24 -11.01 1.39
CA TYR A 349 10.21 -10.76 2.82
C TYR A 349 9.60 -9.40 3.18
N THR A 350 9.99 -8.34 2.45
CA THR A 350 9.42 -7.01 2.65
C THR A 350 9.58 -6.11 1.40
N ASP A 351 9.06 -4.90 1.49
CA ASP A 351 9.10 -3.87 0.44
C ASP A 351 9.46 -2.52 1.07
N ILE A 352 10.61 -1.96 0.64
CA ILE A 352 11.13 -0.70 1.16
C ILE A 352 10.13 0.44 0.94
N TYR A 353 9.46 0.49 -0.22
CA TYR A 353 8.48 1.53 -0.49
C TYR A 353 7.28 1.43 0.46
N ASP A 354 6.86 0.24 0.89
CA ASP A 354 5.74 0.08 1.83
C ASP A 354 6.08 0.56 3.25
N PHE A 355 7.25 0.18 3.79
CA PHE A 355 7.59 0.52 5.17
C PHE A 355 8.28 1.87 5.35
N ALA A 356 8.94 2.41 4.32
CA ALA A 356 9.61 3.71 4.41
C ALA A 356 8.65 4.84 4.79
N SER A 357 9.03 5.68 5.74
CA SER A 357 8.25 6.84 6.16
C SER A 357 8.10 7.90 5.05
N LYS A 358 9.16 8.07 4.23
CA LYS A 358 9.15 8.96 3.06
C LYS A 358 8.81 8.19 1.79
N LYS A 359 7.70 8.54 1.14
CA LYS A 359 7.25 7.95 -0.14
C LYS A 359 7.73 8.78 -1.33
N GLN A 360 8.55 8.20 -2.19
CA GLN A 360 8.99 8.77 -3.47
C GLN A 360 9.45 7.65 -4.42
N SER A 361 9.89 7.93 -5.65
CA SER A 361 10.44 6.86 -6.51
C SER A 361 11.87 6.50 -6.12
N LEU A 362 12.34 5.30 -6.51
CA LEU A 362 13.74 4.90 -6.34
C LEU A 362 14.69 5.91 -7.01
N LYS A 363 14.34 6.37 -8.22
CA LYS A 363 15.10 7.42 -8.94
C LYS A 363 15.24 8.73 -8.16
N LYS A 364 14.22 9.13 -7.39
CA LYS A 364 14.35 10.30 -6.50
C LYS A 364 15.25 10.02 -5.30
N TRP A 365 15.27 8.77 -4.81
CA TRP A 365 16.21 8.36 -3.77
C TRP A 365 17.65 8.35 -4.29
N GLU A 366 17.90 7.83 -5.49
CA GLU A 366 19.23 7.84 -6.13
C GLU A 366 19.79 9.27 -6.15
N VAL A 367 19.02 10.20 -6.70
CA VAL A 367 19.35 11.63 -6.78
C VAL A 367 19.59 12.23 -5.39
N GLN A 368 18.71 11.96 -4.42
CA GLN A 368 18.81 12.55 -3.08
C GLN A 368 19.98 11.99 -2.26
N LEU A 369 20.31 10.71 -2.42
CA LEU A 369 21.37 10.03 -1.70
C LEU A 369 22.69 10.00 -2.47
N TYR A 370 22.75 10.66 -3.63
CA TYR A 370 23.89 10.67 -4.54
C TYR A 370 24.35 9.26 -4.93
N LEU A 371 23.41 8.33 -5.07
CA LEU A 371 23.67 7.00 -5.65
C LEU A 371 23.74 7.12 -7.18
N THR A 372 24.34 6.14 -7.83
CA THR A 372 24.42 6.08 -9.30
C THR A 372 23.01 6.14 -9.91
N HIS A 373 22.74 7.24 -10.62
CA HIS A 373 21.46 7.50 -11.24
C HIS A 373 21.50 7.05 -12.70
N LYS A 374 20.67 6.07 -13.05
CA LYS A 374 20.51 5.59 -14.43
C LYS A 374 19.05 5.47 -14.78
N GLU A 375 18.69 5.85 -15.98
CA GLU A 375 17.35 5.71 -16.56
C GLU A 375 17.43 4.82 -17.79
N CYS A 376 16.45 3.92 -17.95
CA CYS A 376 16.39 3.06 -19.12
C CYS A 376 15.91 3.86 -20.34
N GLN A 377 16.68 3.80 -21.43
CA GLN A 377 16.36 4.49 -22.68
C GLN A 377 15.37 3.74 -23.57
N TYR A 378 15.06 2.48 -23.24
CA TYR A 378 14.24 1.60 -24.06
C TYR A 378 12.75 1.69 -23.67
N ASP A 379 11.89 1.69 -24.69
CA ASP A 379 10.45 1.66 -24.49
C ASP A 379 10.01 0.27 -24.02
N TRP A 380 9.49 0.19 -22.80
CA TRP A 380 9.07 -1.08 -22.17
C TRP A 380 7.87 -1.74 -22.86
N ASP A 381 7.12 -1.00 -23.68
CA ASP A 381 5.95 -1.50 -24.42
C ASP A 381 6.30 -2.10 -25.79
N LYS A 382 7.59 -2.11 -26.17
CA LYS A 382 8.08 -2.67 -27.43
C LYS A 382 9.00 -3.87 -27.18
N PRO A 383 9.04 -4.85 -28.11
CA PRO A 383 10.01 -5.92 -28.04
C PRO A 383 11.45 -5.36 -27.99
N LEU A 384 12.22 -5.84 -27.02
CA LEU A 384 13.61 -5.43 -26.82
C LEU A 384 14.53 -6.17 -27.82
N PRO A 385 15.38 -5.45 -28.59
CA PRO A 385 16.36 -6.08 -29.46
C PRO A 385 17.32 -7.00 -28.68
N TYR A 386 17.62 -8.18 -29.21
CA TYR A 386 18.40 -9.22 -28.51
C TYR A 386 19.80 -8.76 -28.08
N ASP A 387 20.44 -7.89 -28.86
CA ASP A 387 21.75 -7.30 -28.54
C ASP A 387 21.70 -6.31 -27.38
N LYS A 388 20.50 -5.83 -26.99
CA LYS A 388 20.27 -4.88 -25.90
C LYS A 388 19.86 -5.53 -24.58
N TRP A 389 19.66 -6.84 -24.55
CA TRP A 389 19.25 -7.57 -23.34
C TRP A 389 20.23 -7.38 -22.18
N ASN A 390 21.54 -7.45 -22.45
CA ASN A 390 22.55 -7.25 -21.42
C ASN A 390 22.57 -5.82 -20.88
N GLU A 391 22.24 -4.82 -21.70
CA GLU A 391 22.15 -3.43 -21.24
C GLU A 391 20.99 -3.24 -20.25
N VAL A 392 19.84 -3.89 -20.51
CA VAL A 392 18.69 -3.88 -19.60
C VAL A 392 18.98 -4.67 -18.32
N VAL A 393 19.70 -5.79 -18.41
CA VAL A 393 20.17 -6.52 -17.22
C VAL A 393 21.08 -5.64 -16.36
N GLU A 394 22.04 -4.93 -16.95
CA GLU A 394 22.91 -4.02 -16.17
C GLU A 394 22.14 -2.82 -15.60
N TYR A 395 21.07 -2.36 -16.28
CA TYR A 395 20.13 -1.39 -15.72
C TYR A 395 19.40 -1.96 -14.50
N CYS A 396 18.82 -3.16 -14.58
CA CYS A 396 18.16 -3.82 -13.45
C CYS A 396 19.13 -4.04 -12.27
N LYS A 397 20.39 -4.44 -12.55
CA LYS A 397 21.44 -4.53 -11.51
C LYS A 397 21.74 -3.18 -10.87
N ASN A 398 21.65 -2.07 -11.60
CA ASN A 398 21.77 -0.74 -11.01
C ASN A 398 20.64 -0.48 -10.01
N ASP A 399 19.41 -0.85 -10.35
CA ASP A 399 18.23 -0.65 -9.48
C ASP A 399 18.30 -1.55 -8.24
N VAL A 400 18.85 -2.76 -8.34
CA VAL A 400 19.20 -3.61 -7.19
C VAL A 400 20.24 -2.94 -6.29
N ARG A 401 21.30 -2.35 -6.85
CA ARG A 401 22.32 -1.62 -6.06
C ARG A 401 21.76 -0.35 -5.44
N ALA A 402 20.91 0.39 -6.14
CA ALA A 402 20.23 1.55 -5.59
C ALA A 402 19.28 1.17 -4.45
N THR A 403 18.58 0.05 -4.58
CA THR A 403 17.72 -0.52 -3.52
C THR A 403 18.55 -0.93 -2.31
N GLU A 404 19.71 -1.55 -2.51
CA GLU A 404 20.65 -1.87 -1.44
C GLU A 404 21.19 -0.60 -0.74
N GLY A 405 21.68 0.37 -1.50
CA GLY A 405 22.18 1.64 -0.95
C GLY A 405 21.09 2.43 -0.22
N LEU A 406 19.84 2.34 -0.66
CA LEU A 406 18.70 2.87 0.07
C LEU A 406 18.41 2.07 1.34
N PHE A 407 18.51 0.74 1.31
CA PHE A 407 18.34 -0.08 2.49
C PHE A 407 19.42 0.22 3.54
N ASP A 408 20.66 0.46 3.13
CA ASP A 408 21.77 0.88 4.00
C ASP A 408 21.57 2.26 4.63
N TYR A 409 20.69 3.08 4.06
CA TYR A 409 20.44 4.42 4.60
C TYR A 409 19.87 4.31 6.02
N LYS A 410 20.58 4.91 6.99
CA LYS A 410 20.23 4.84 8.43
C LYS A 410 18.76 5.11 8.75
N LYS A 411 18.11 6.03 8.03
CA LYS A 411 16.68 6.32 8.24
C LYS A 411 15.77 5.18 7.76
N ILE A 412 16.13 4.49 6.68
CA ILE A 412 15.40 3.32 6.18
C ILE A 412 15.63 2.12 7.10
N GLN A 413 16.85 1.91 7.60
CA GLN A 413 17.10 0.90 8.65
C GLN A 413 16.24 1.15 9.89
N ALA A 414 16.15 2.40 10.36
CA ALA A 414 15.28 2.75 11.47
C ALA A 414 13.79 2.45 11.18
N ASP A 415 13.30 2.75 9.97
CA ASP A 415 11.92 2.43 9.56
C ASP A 415 11.69 0.90 9.44
N PHE A 416 12.70 0.15 9.01
CA PHE A 416 12.67 -1.32 8.94
C PHE A 416 12.59 -1.96 10.33
N ILE A 417 13.46 -1.55 11.25
CA ILE A 417 13.41 -1.98 12.66
C ILE A 417 12.05 -1.63 13.28
N ALA A 418 11.56 -0.42 13.01
CA ALA A 418 10.24 0.01 13.48
C ALA A 418 9.13 -0.90 12.94
N ARG A 419 9.18 -1.30 11.67
CA ARG A 419 8.23 -2.26 11.09
C ARG A 419 8.31 -3.63 11.78
N GLN A 420 9.52 -4.15 12.06
CA GLN A 420 9.68 -5.40 12.81
C GLN A 420 9.05 -5.32 14.20
N MET A 421 9.20 -4.19 14.90
CA MET A 421 8.58 -3.99 16.22
C MET A 421 7.05 -3.98 16.14
N LEU A 422 6.44 -3.37 15.11
CA LEU A 422 5.00 -3.42 14.91
C LEU A 422 4.50 -4.84 14.61
N VAL A 423 5.22 -5.61 13.81
CA VAL A 423 4.89 -7.02 13.54
C VAL A 423 4.87 -7.81 14.83
N LYS A 424 5.93 -7.70 15.65
CA LYS A 424 5.99 -8.42 16.93
C LYS A 424 4.90 -7.97 17.91
N ALA A 425 4.59 -6.67 17.96
CA ALA A 425 3.50 -6.15 18.80
C ALA A 425 2.12 -6.67 18.34
N ALA A 426 1.89 -6.76 17.03
CA ALA A 426 0.67 -7.34 16.47
C ALA A 426 0.57 -8.85 16.78
N GLN A 427 1.66 -9.60 16.63
CA GLN A 427 1.75 -11.02 17.02
C GLN A 427 1.44 -11.20 18.52
N ALA A 428 2.06 -10.39 19.38
CA ALA A 428 1.84 -10.41 20.82
C ALA A 428 0.39 -10.03 21.21
N SER A 429 -0.31 -9.24 20.38
CA SER A 429 -1.74 -8.97 20.58
C SER A 429 -2.66 -10.17 20.28
N GLY A 430 -2.10 -11.24 19.71
CA GLY A 430 -2.77 -12.49 19.35
C GLY A 430 -3.16 -12.59 17.88
N CYS A 431 -2.71 -11.66 17.01
CA CYS A 431 -3.07 -11.64 15.60
C CYS A 431 -1.91 -12.14 14.72
N PRO A 432 -2.18 -12.85 13.61
CA PRO A 432 -1.14 -13.15 12.63
C PRO A 432 -0.58 -11.84 12.07
N ALA A 433 0.75 -11.72 11.98
CA ALA A 433 1.36 -10.57 11.34
C ALA A 433 2.70 -10.92 10.69
N CYS A 434 3.01 -10.28 9.57
CA CYS A 434 4.28 -10.40 8.86
C CYS A 434 4.78 -9.04 8.35
N MET A 435 6.00 -9.01 7.82
CA MET A 435 6.64 -7.77 7.33
C MET A 435 5.95 -7.14 6.11
N ASN A 436 5.11 -7.90 5.39
CA ASN A 436 4.30 -7.42 4.27
C ASN A 436 2.91 -6.89 4.69
N ASP A 437 2.54 -7.00 5.97
CA ASP A 437 1.38 -6.28 6.47
C ASP A 437 1.70 -4.79 6.58
N THR A 438 0.86 -3.95 5.99
CA THR A 438 1.01 -2.49 6.05
C THR A 438 1.01 -2.00 7.50
N THR A 439 1.64 -0.84 7.76
CA THR A 439 1.55 -0.18 9.08
C THR A 439 0.11 -0.04 9.56
N ASN A 440 -0.83 0.24 8.65
CA ASN A 440 -2.25 0.37 8.96
C ASN A 440 -2.83 -0.96 9.47
N ASN A 441 -2.59 -2.06 8.74
CA ASN A 441 -3.05 -3.39 9.13
C ASN A 441 -2.45 -3.82 10.48
N LEU A 442 -1.15 -3.58 10.70
CA LEU A 442 -0.48 -3.90 11.96
C LEU A 442 -1.07 -3.09 13.13
N THR A 443 -1.32 -1.81 12.91
CA THR A 443 -1.91 -0.93 13.92
C THR A 443 -3.35 -1.35 14.24
N GLU A 444 -4.13 -1.74 13.23
CA GLU A 444 -5.47 -2.31 13.38
C GLU A 444 -5.45 -3.58 14.25
N LYS A 445 -4.53 -4.52 13.96
CA LYS A 445 -4.35 -5.74 14.75
C LYS A 445 -4.02 -5.43 16.22
N ILE A 446 -3.13 -4.48 16.47
CA ILE A 446 -2.74 -4.09 17.84
C ILE A 446 -3.93 -3.47 18.61
N ILE A 447 -4.70 -2.59 17.98
CA ILE A 447 -5.78 -1.84 18.65
C ILE A 447 -7.07 -2.67 18.71
N PHE A 448 -7.54 -3.20 17.59
CA PHE A 448 -8.83 -3.86 17.46
C PHE A 448 -8.79 -5.38 17.58
N GLN A 449 -7.60 -6.00 17.59
CA GLN A 449 -7.37 -7.43 17.85
C GLN A 449 -8.20 -8.36 16.94
N GLY A 450 -8.33 -8.00 15.68
CA GLY A 450 -9.06 -8.79 14.68
C GLY A 450 -10.58 -8.61 14.69
N ASN A 451 -11.12 -7.66 15.45
CA ASN A 451 -12.53 -7.28 15.33
C ASN A 451 -12.81 -6.72 13.93
N LYS A 452 -13.80 -7.31 13.23
CA LYS A 452 -14.19 -6.92 11.87
C LYS A 452 -15.12 -5.70 11.82
N HIS A 453 -15.76 -5.35 12.93
CA HIS A 453 -16.69 -4.23 13.05
C HIS A 453 -16.36 -3.35 14.27
N PRO A 454 -15.13 -2.81 14.37
CA PRO A 454 -14.75 -1.96 15.50
C PRO A 454 -15.58 -0.66 15.58
N GLN A 455 -16.13 -0.21 14.45
CA GLN A 455 -16.92 1.02 14.33
C GLN A 455 -18.21 0.99 15.17
N ASP A 456 -18.71 -0.20 15.53
CA ASP A 456 -19.88 -0.36 16.41
C ASP A 456 -19.63 0.21 17.81
N GLN A 457 -18.37 0.31 18.24
CA GLN A 457 -17.98 0.92 19.51
C GLN A 457 -17.69 2.42 19.41
N PHE A 458 -17.69 3.00 18.20
CA PHE A 458 -17.26 4.37 18.02
C PHE A 458 -18.25 5.38 18.56
N ASN A 459 -17.72 6.43 19.19
CA ASN A 459 -18.47 7.53 19.77
C ASN A 459 -18.18 8.83 18.99
N TYR A 460 -19.24 9.46 18.47
CA TYR A 460 -19.16 10.74 17.75
C TYR A 460 -19.90 11.83 18.55
N PRO A 461 -19.23 12.45 19.55
CA PRO A 461 -19.88 13.46 20.38
C PRO A 461 -20.19 14.74 19.59
N ASP A 462 -21.24 15.43 20.00
CA ASP A 462 -21.63 16.72 19.43
C ASP A 462 -20.69 17.84 19.92
N LEU A 463 -19.79 18.29 19.03
CA LEU A 463 -18.81 19.33 19.34
C LEU A 463 -19.43 20.70 19.60
N SER A 464 -20.66 20.97 19.16
CA SER A 464 -21.32 22.26 19.43
C SER A 464 -21.60 22.47 20.93
N LYS A 465 -21.71 21.37 21.69
CA LYS A 465 -21.86 21.41 23.15
C LYS A 465 -20.56 21.76 23.89
N ILE A 466 -19.42 21.46 23.26
CA ILE A 466 -18.08 21.76 23.80
C ILE A 466 -17.60 23.13 23.33
N PHE A 467 -17.95 23.49 22.09
CA PHE A 467 -17.64 24.75 21.44
C PHE A 467 -18.93 25.44 20.96
N PRO A 468 -19.65 26.13 21.86
CA PRO A 468 -20.87 26.84 21.49
C PRO A 468 -20.66 27.79 20.31
N GLY A 469 -21.55 27.73 19.32
CA GLY A 469 -21.46 28.49 18.07
C GLY A 469 -20.70 27.78 16.94
N TYR A 470 -20.30 26.52 17.11
CA TYR A 470 -19.86 25.67 16.00
C TYR A 470 -21.06 25.11 15.23
N GLU A 471 -21.01 25.22 13.90
CA GLU A 471 -22.03 24.70 12.99
C GLU A 471 -21.38 24.06 11.75
N PHE A 472 -21.98 22.98 11.26
CA PHE A 472 -21.63 22.39 9.97
C PHE A 472 -22.65 22.81 8.92
N VAL A 473 -22.27 23.75 8.04
CA VAL A 473 -23.17 24.35 7.04
C VAL A 473 -22.50 24.28 5.67
N ASP A 474 -23.24 23.83 4.66
CA ASP A 474 -22.78 23.71 3.26
C ASP A 474 -21.43 22.99 3.09
N GLY A 475 -21.22 21.91 3.86
CA GLY A 475 -19.99 21.13 3.82
C GLY A 475 -18.78 21.80 4.48
N LYS A 476 -18.98 22.91 5.21
CA LYS A 476 -17.92 23.69 5.86
C LYS A 476 -18.08 23.66 7.38
N ASN A 477 -16.93 23.61 8.06
CA ASN A 477 -16.83 23.71 9.51
C ASN A 477 -16.80 25.19 9.90
N MET A 478 -17.95 25.76 10.26
CA MET A 478 -18.08 27.17 10.60
C MET A 478 -17.97 27.38 12.11
N TYR A 479 -17.11 28.29 12.54
CA TYR A 479 -16.96 28.66 13.94
C TYR A 479 -16.55 30.12 14.06
N ARG A 480 -17.28 30.90 14.87
CA ARG A 480 -17.01 32.34 15.12
C ARG A 480 -16.81 33.14 13.82
N GLY A 481 -17.65 32.89 12.82
CA GLY A 481 -17.66 33.60 11.54
C GLY A 481 -16.62 33.16 10.51
N ILE A 482 -15.79 32.14 10.79
CA ILE A 482 -14.77 31.64 9.87
C ILE A 482 -14.93 30.14 9.57
N ASN A 483 -14.43 29.71 8.42
CA ASN A 483 -14.30 28.28 8.11
C ASN A 483 -12.98 27.75 8.68
N VAL A 484 -13.04 26.91 9.72
CA VAL A 484 -11.85 26.34 10.37
C VAL A 484 -11.25 25.15 9.61
N SER A 485 -11.80 24.82 8.44
CA SER A 485 -11.38 23.75 7.54
C SER A 485 -11.59 22.33 8.11
N ARG A 486 -11.40 21.32 7.25
CA ARG A 486 -11.43 19.89 7.64
C ARG A 486 -10.06 19.35 8.06
N GLY A 487 -8.97 20.05 7.73
CA GLY A 487 -7.61 19.60 7.96
C GLY A 487 -6.94 20.22 9.20
N GLY A 488 -7.67 21.06 9.94
CA GLY A 488 -7.13 21.86 11.04
C GLY A 488 -7.17 23.36 10.73
N TYR A 489 -6.95 24.17 11.75
CA TYR A 489 -7.01 25.63 11.63
C TYR A 489 -5.63 26.18 11.24
N VAL A 490 -5.60 27.06 10.23
CA VAL A 490 -4.38 27.76 9.80
C VAL A 490 -4.65 29.26 9.74
N PHE A 491 -3.76 30.03 10.35
CA PHE A 491 -3.80 31.49 10.37
C PHE A 491 -2.38 32.03 10.17
N ALA A 492 -2.25 33.13 9.43
CA ALA A 492 -0.96 33.77 9.21
C ALA A 492 -1.16 35.28 9.10
N ARG A 493 -0.30 36.03 9.79
CA ARG A 493 -0.19 37.49 9.68
C ARG A 493 1.19 37.82 9.11
N PRO A 494 1.34 37.95 7.77
CA PRO A 494 2.62 38.27 7.18
C PRO A 494 3.22 39.57 7.73
N GLY A 495 4.53 39.57 7.96
CA GLY A 495 5.21 40.69 8.60
C GLY A 495 6.60 40.32 9.11
N TYR A 496 7.37 41.37 9.45
CA TYR A 496 8.59 41.26 10.24
C TYR A 496 8.25 41.39 11.72
N TYR A 497 8.76 40.48 12.53
CA TYR A 497 8.58 40.42 13.97
C TYR A 497 9.94 40.28 14.66
N GLY A 498 10.13 40.98 15.78
CA GLY A 498 11.25 40.76 16.69
C GLY A 498 11.01 39.52 17.55
N PHE A 499 11.15 39.67 18.87
CA PHE A 499 11.00 38.56 19.81
C PHE A 499 9.64 37.86 19.69
N ALA A 500 9.66 36.53 19.59
CA ALA A 500 8.46 35.71 19.48
C ALA A 500 8.70 34.31 20.07
N LYS A 501 7.63 33.60 20.43
CA LYS A 501 7.70 32.18 20.80
C LYS A 501 6.66 31.35 20.05
N THR A 502 7.01 30.13 19.70
CA THR A 502 6.05 29.09 19.27
C THR A 502 5.69 28.22 20.46
N PHE A 503 4.39 28.06 20.69
CA PHE A 503 3.84 27.09 21.62
C PHE A 503 3.19 25.96 20.82
N ASP A 504 3.68 24.73 20.96
CA ASP A 504 3.22 23.56 20.22
C ASP A 504 2.45 22.58 21.12
N VAL A 505 1.35 22.01 20.61
CA VAL A 505 0.62 20.96 21.31
C VAL A 505 1.33 19.62 21.12
N ARG A 506 1.72 18.98 22.24
CA ARG A 506 2.25 17.61 22.26
C ARG A 506 1.26 16.61 21.67
N SER A 507 1.33 16.36 20.36
CA SER A 507 0.48 15.42 19.61
C SER A 507 -1.03 15.74 19.69
N MET A 508 -1.48 16.80 19.01
CA MET A 508 -2.87 17.26 19.04
C MET A 508 -3.89 16.20 18.64
N HIS A 509 -3.71 15.51 17.50
CA HIS A 509 -4.72 14.57 17.00
C HIS A 509 -4.93 13.35 17.92
N PRO A 510 -3.87 12.66 18.40
CA PRO A 510 -4.03 11.59 19.38
C PRO A 510 -4.77 12.03 20.64
N ASN A 511 -4.43 13.20 21.21
CA ASN A 511 -5.11 13.72 22.39
C ASN A 511 -6.57 14.12 22.10
N SER A 512 -6.87 14.63 20.91
CA SER A 512 -8.24 14.91 20.48
C SER A 512 -9.07 13.63 20.43
N LEU A 513 -8.53 12.56 19.83
CA LEU A 513 -9.17 11.25 19.74
C LEU A 513 -9.45 10.67 21.13
N ILE A 514 -8.46 10.72 22.02
CA ILE A 514 -8.58 10.25 23.42
C ILE A 514 -9.65 11.06 24.16
N ALA A 515 -9.63 12.38 24.07
CA ALA A 515 -10.58 13.25 24.75
C ALA A 515 -12.02 13.09 24.23
N LEU A 516 -12.20 12.67 22.98
CA LEU A 516 -13.50 12.36 22.39
C LEU A 516 -14.02 10.96 22.76
N ASN A 517 -13.14 10.11 23.31
CA ASN A 517 -13.41 8.68 23.45
C ASN A 517 -13.85 8.04 22.11
N LEU A 518 -13.18 8.43 21.01
CA LEU A 518 -13.69 8.21 19.65
C LEU A 518 -13.96 6.74 19.34
N PHE A 519 -13.13 5.81 19.84
CA PHE A 519 -13.27 4.37 19.56
C PHE A 519 -14.03 3.61 20.64
N GLY A 520 -14.71 4.31 21.55
CA GLY A 520 -15.33 3.73 22.74
C GLY A 520 -14.30 3.39 23.81
N ASP A 521 -14.78 3.05 25.01
CA ASP A 521 -13.95 2.95 26.22
C ASP A 521 -12.78 1.97 26.05
N TYR A 522 -13.07 0.79 25.50
CA TYR A 522 -12.08 -0.28 25.37
C TYR A 522 -10.97 0.08 24.37
N TYR A 523 -11.34 0.41 23.13
CA TYR A 523 -10.34 0.67 22.08
C TYR A 523 -9.65 2.03 22.22
N THR A 524 -10.35 3.06 22.73
CA THR A 524 -9.69 4.32 23.09
C THR A 524 -8.69 4.08 24.22
N GLY A 525 -9.01 3.24 25.21
CA GLY A 525 -8.07 2.84 26.27
C GLY A 525 -6.80 2.17 25.73
N ARG A 526 -6.95 1.27 24.75
CA ARG A 526 -5.81 0.63 24.07
C ARG A 526 -4.99 1.63 23.26
N PHE A 527 -5.63 2.50 22.47
CA PHE A 527 -4.94 3.55 21.73
C PHE A 527 -4.19 4.51 22.66
N LYS A 528 -4.81 4.92 23.77
CA LYS A 528 -4.17 5.73 24.81
C LYS A 528 -2.94 5.02 25.37
N SER A 529 -3.02 3.71 25.64
CA SER A 529 -1.86 2.94 26.11
C SER A 529 -0.71 2.95 25.10
N LEU A 530 -0.95 2.95 23.79
CA LEU A 530 0.12 3.12 22.78
C LEU A 530 0.79 4.50 22.87
N VAL A 531 -0.01 5.55 23.04
CA VAL A 531 0.48 6.92 23.23
C VAL A 531 1.32 7.03 24.50
N ASP A 532 0.84 6.45 25.60
CA ASP A 532 1.52 6.45 26.90
C ASP A 532 2.83 5.64 26.84
N VAL A 533 2.82 4.46 26.20
CA VAL A 533 4.03 3.63 26.02
C VAL A 533 5.09 4.38 25.24
N ARG A 534 4.72 5.05 24.15
CA ARG A 534 5.64 5.89 23.39
C ARG A 534 6.23 7.01 24.27
N ALA A 535 5.42 7.64 25.12
CA ALA A 535 5.91 8.66 26.05
C ALA A 535 6.86 8.08 27.10
N ALA A 536 6.54 6.90 27.65
CA ALA A 536 7.36 6.19 28.64
C ALA A 536 8.73 5.79 28.08
N LEU A 537 8.79 5.30 26.82
CA LEU A 537 10.05 4.98 26.14
C LEU A 537 10.98 6.19 26.00
N LYS A 538 10.43 7.41 25.87
CA LYS A 538 11.24 8.63 25.75
C LYS A 538 11.88 9.09 27.06
N VAL A 539 11.33 8.66 28.20
CA VAL A 539 11.83 9.00 29.54
C VAL A 539 12.40 7.78 30.26
N ASP A 540 12.72 6.73 29.50
CA ASP A 540 13.29 5.47 29.97
C ASP A 540 12.50 4.77 31.10
N ASN A 541 11.17 4.92 31.09
CA ASN A 541 10.29 4.25 32.05
C ASN A 541 9.89 2.85 31.53
N LEU A 542 10.86 1.94 31.47
CA LEU A 542 10.69 0.60 30.92
C LEU A 542 9.73 -0.28 31.74
N GLU A 543 9.61 -0.06 33.05
CA GLU A 543 8.67 -0.80 33.90
C GLU A 543 7.21 -0.54 33.51
N PHE A 544 6.87 0.71 33.15
CA PHE A 544 5.55 1.00 32.60
C PHE A 544 5.33 0.28 31.26
N VAL A 545 6.33 0.33 30.36
CA VAL A 545 6.25 -0.29 29.03
C VAL A 545 6.04 -1.80 29.15
N LYS A 546 6.74 -2.46 30.08
CA LYS A 546 6.67 -3.89 30.35
C LYS A 546 5.24 -4.36 30.67
N ASN A 547 4.48 -3.55 31.41
CA ASN A 547 3.16 -3.91 31.91
C ASN A 547 2.01 -3.42 31.01
N ALA A 548 2.28 -2.47 30.11
CA ALA A 548 1.26 -1.87 29.25
C ALA A 548 0.66 -2.87 28.24
N LEU A 549 -0.60 -2.64 27.87
CA LEU A 549 -1.37 -3.45 26.91
C LEU A 549 -1.39 -4.96 27.21
N GLY A 550 -1.26 -5.36 28.47
CA GLY A 550 -1.23 -6.78 28.86
C GLY A 550 0.12 -7.44 28.62
N GLY A 551 1.21 -6.66 28.61
CA GLY A 551 2.57 -7.18 28.53
C GLY A 551 3.09 -7.43 27.13
N ILE A 552 2.41 -6.95 26.08
CA ILE A 552 2.79 -7.21 24.69
C ILE A 552 4.19 -6.69 24.32
N PHE A 553 4.69 -5.69 25.05
CA PHE A 553 6.02 -5.11 24.82
C PHE A 553 7.10 -5.72 25.72
N ALA A 554 6.76 -6.58 26.69
CA ALA A 554 7.72 -7.10 27.66
C ALA A 554 8.91 -7.81 27.00
N GLY A 555 8.63 -8.75 26.09
CA GLY A 555 9.68 -9.46 25.34
C GLY A 555 10.39 -8.61 24.27
N LEU A 556 9.92 -7.39 24.01
CA LEU A 556 10.54 -6.46 23.06
C LEU A 556 11.56 -5.54 23.70
N ILE A 557 11.40 -5.27 25.00
CA ILE A 557 12.29 -4.39 25.76
C ILE A 557 13.27 -5.17 26.64
N GLU A 558 13.01 -6.45 26.89
CA GLU A 558 13.88 -7.30 27.69
C GLU A 558 15.24 -7.47 27.01
N ASN A 559 16.30 -7.01 27.68
CA ASN A 559 17.68 -6.96 27.15
C ASN A 559 17.81 -6.22 25.80
N ALA A 560 16.88 -5.31 25.50
CA ALA A 560 16.89 -4.54 24.28
C ALA A 560 18.03 -3.51 24.28
N SER A 561 18.67 -3.34 23.13
CA SER A 561 19.62 -2.25 22.92
C SER A 561 18.90 -0.90 22.94
N GLU A 562 19.64 0.20 23.17
CA GLU A 562 19.10 1.56 23.03
C GLU A 562 18.51 1.81 21.63
N GLU A 563 19.13 1.23 20.59
CA GLU A 563 18.64 1.32 19.21
C GLU A 563 17.29 0.61 19.04
N THR A 564 17.10 -0.55 19.66
CA THR A 564 15.82 -1.27 19.66
C THR A 564 14.74 -0.45 20.37
N ILE A 565 15.05 0.15 21.53
CA ILE A 565 14.14 1.00 22.31
C ILE A 565 13.73 2.24 21.49
N ALA A 566 14.70 2.90 20.86
CA ALA A 566 14.46 4.04 19.97
C ALA A 566 13.62 3.63 18.75
N GLY A 567 13.91 2.47 18.16
CA GLY A 567 13.16 1.87 17.06
C GLY A 567 11.69 1.61 17.42
N LEU A 568 11.42 1.08 18.62
CA LEU A 568 10.07 0.89 19.14
C LEU A 568 9.34 2.22 19.35
N ALA A 569 9.99 3.24 19.92
CA ALA A 569 9.39 4.55 20.11
C ALA A 569 9.02 5.22 18.77
N GLN A 570 9.86 5.05 17.75
CA GLN A 570 9.61 5.51 16.39
C GLN A 570 8.48 4.70 15.72
N ALA A 571 8.45 3.38 15.88
CA ALA A 571 7.38 2.51 15.41
C ALA A 571 6.01 2.97 15.90
N LEU A 572 5.91 3.22 17.21
CA LEU A 572 4.68 3.71 17.82
C LEU A 572 4.32 5.11 17.34
N LYS A 573 5.31 5.99 17.10
CA LYS A 573 5.05 7.31 16.50
C LYS A 573 4.37 7.17 15.14
N ILE A 574 4.90 6.30 14.28
CA ILE A 574 4.37 6.06 12.94
C ILE A 574 2.96 5.47 13.04
N ALA A 575 2.75 4.44 13.86
CA ALA A 575 1.43 3.82 14.06
C ALA A 575 0.38 4.81 14.58
N ILE A 576 0.72 5.61 15.60
CA ILE A 576 -0.18 6.63 16.17
C ILE A 576 -0.56 7.68 15.12
N ASN A 577 0.40 8.13 14.29
CA ASN A 577 0.12 9.08 13.22
C ASN A 577 -0.72 8.46 12.09
N ALA A 578 -0.52 7.17 11.81
CA ALA A 578 -1.33 6.44 10.83
C ALA A 578 -2.81 6.38 11.24
N VAL A 579 -3.12 6.20 12.53
CA VAL A 579 -4.51 6.26 13.04
C VAL A 579 -5.19 7.59 12.69
N TYR A 580 -4.49 8.72 12.83
CA TYR A 580 -5.05 10.00 12.41
C TYR A 580 -5.31 10.06 10.90
N GLY A 581 -4.36 9.62 10.07
CA GLY A 581 -4.55 9.53 8.63
C GLY A 581 -5.77 8.68 8.25
N LEU A 582 -6.01 7.59 8.97
CA LEU A 582 -7.14 6.69 8.74
C LEU A 582 -8.48 7.25 9.23
N THR A 583 -8.51 7.90 10.40
CA THR A 583 -9.71 8.59 10.90
C THR A 583 -10.15 9.75 9.99
N SER A 584 -9.21 10.40 9.28
CA SER A 584 -9.50 11.51 8.35
C SER A 584 -9.73 11.07 6.90
N ALA A 585 -9.57 9.77 6.59
CA ALA A 585 -9.68 9.25 5.23
C ALA A 585 -11.08 9.40 4.64
N THR A 586 -11.15 9.65 3.33
CA THR A 586 -12.41 9.78 2.57
C THR A 586 -12.97 8.45 2.06
N PHE A 587 -12.41 7.33 2.53
CA PHE A 587 -12.88 5.98 2.22
C PHE A 587 -13.05 5.18 3.52
N GLY A 588 -13.94 4.18 3.50
CA GLY A 588 -14.21 3.32 4.65
C GLY A 588 -12.97 2.52 5.05
N ASN A 589 -12.67 2.48 6.35
CA ASN A 589 -11.58 1.71 6.94
C ASN A 589 -11.90 1.37 8.40
N ALA A 590 -11.08 0.54 9.04
CA ALA A 590 -11.30 0.08 10.40
C ALA A 590 -11.36 1.22 11.45
N PHE A 591 -10.69 2.35 11.21
CA PHE A 591 -10.64 3.50 12.13
C PHE A 591 -11.62 4.63 11.79
N ASN A 592 -12.44 4.50 10.74
CA ASN A 592 -13.35 5.56 10.34
C ASN A 592 -14.73 5.05 9.91
N ASP A 593 -15.77 5.58 10.56
CA ASP A 593 -17.14 5.52 10.05
C ASP A 593 -17.44 6.80 9.26
N ILE A 594 -17.34 6.71 7.94
CA ILE A 594 -17.48 7.87 7.06
C ILE A 594 -18.89 8.47 7.08
N SER A 595 -19.91 7.69 7.44
CA SER A 595 -21.29 8.16 7.51
C SER A 595 -21.51 9.09 8.70
N ARG A 596 -20.81 8.83 9.81
CA ARG A 596 -20.88 9.63 11.04
C ARG A 596 -19.78 10.70 11.12
N ASN A 597 -18.61 10.47 10.53
CA ASN A 597 -17.45 11.38 10.59
C ASN A 597 -17.38 12.38 9.42
N PHE A 598 -18.51 12.94 8.99
CA PHE A 598 -18.59 13.81 7.81
C PHE A 598 -17.79 15.13 7.95
N ASN A 599 -17.52 15.58 9.18
CA ASN A 599 -16.83 16.84 9.49
C ASN A 599 -15.35 16.66 9.86
N ASN A 600 -14.82 15.43 9.88
CA ASN A 600 -13.49 15.07 10.40
C ASN A 600 -13.29 15.50 11.86
N ILE A 601 -14.06 14.89 12.77
CA ILE A 601 -14.24 15.32 14.16
C ILE A 601 -12.92 15.48 14.94
N VAL A 602 -11.92 14.64 14.66
CA VAL A 602 -10.60 14.67 15.33
C VAL A 602 -9.84 15.95 15.00
N ALA A 603 -9.70 16.28 13.71
CA ALA A 603 -9.05 17.52 13.28
C ALA A 603 -9.89 18.74 13.66
N LEU A 604 -11.21 18.63 13.53
CA LEU A 604 -12.15 19.68 13.86
C LEU A 604 -12.05 20.11 15.33
N ARG A 605 -12.02 19.17 16.29
CA ARG A 605 -11.87 19.51 17.72
C ARG A 605 -10.62 20.35 17.96
N GLY A 606 -9.49 19.97 17.35
CA GLY A 606 -8.24 20.73 17.42
C GLY A 606 -8.38 22.12 16.79
N ALA A 607 -9.02 22.22 15.63
CA ALA A 607 -9.25 23.48 14.93
C ALA A 607 -10.13 24.45 15.74
N LEU A 608 -11.22 23.96 16.34
CA LEU A 608 -12.10 24.75 17.22
C LEU A 608 -11.36 25.23 18.47
N PHE A 609 -10.54 24.35 19.05
CA PHE A 609 -9.69 24.72 20.18
C PHE A 609 -8.69 25.81 19.79
N MET A 610 -7.94 25.66 18.69
CA MET A 610 -6.93 26.64 18.29
C MET A 610 -7.53 28.00 17.94
N LYS A 611 -8.70 28.03 17.29
CA LYS A 611 -9.41 29.28 17.05
C LYS A 611 -9.89 29.93 18.35
N THR A 612 -10.38 29.13 19.30
CA THR A 612 -10.75 29.63 20.62
C THR A 612 -9.53 30.21 21.33
N LEU A 613 -8.41 29.48 21.35
CA LEU A 613 -7.16 29.91 21.96
C LEU A 613 -6.65 31.21 21.32
N GLN A 614 -6.69 31.33 20.00
CA GLN A 614 -6.35 32.57 19.30
C GLN A 614 -7.14 33.75 19.84
N ASP A 615 -8.47 33.63 19.89
CA ASP A 615 -9.34 34.74 20.29
C ASP A 615 -9.08 35.16 21.73
N GLU A 616 -8.85 34.21 22.64
CA GLU A 616 -8.54 34.53 24.03
C GLU A 616 -7.17 35.21 24.18
N VAL A 617 -6.15 34.73 23.44
CA VAL A 617 -4.81 35.35 23.42
C VAL A 617 -4.88 36.78 22.87
N GLU A 618 -5.63 37.00 21.78
CA GLU A 618 -5.80 38.33 21.19
C GLU A 618 -6.65 39.24 22.07
N ALA A 619 -7.69 38.73 22.75
CA ALA A 619 -8.49 39.48 23.71
C ALA A 619 -7.67 39.93 24.95
N MET A 620 -6.61 39.19 25.30
CA MET A 620 -5.66 39.58 26.33
C MET A 620 -4.65 40.64 25.87
N GLY A 621 -4.69 41.08 24.61
CA GLY A 621 -3.84 42.13 24.04
C GLY A 621 -2.55 41.63 23.39
N TYR A 622 -2.37 40.30 23.25
CA TYR A 622 -1.20 39.72 22.60
C TYR A 622 -1.45 39.54 21.10
N THR A 623 -0.36 39.54 20.33
CA THR A 623 -0.42 39.39 18.87
C THR A 623 -0.10 37.95 18.49
N VAL A 624 -1.11 37.22 18.00
CA VAL A 624 -0.88 35.93 17.34
C VAL A 624 -0.35 36.18 15.92
N ILE A 625 0.81 35.61 15.60
CA ILE A 625 1.49 35.77 14.31
C ILE A 625 1.08 34.67 13.34
N HIS A 626 1.08 33.43 13.82
CA HIS A 626 0.88 32.24 13.00
C HIS A 626 0.22 31.14 13.82
N ILE A 627 -0.70 30.42 13.20
CA ILE A 627 -1.20 29.13 13.70
C ILE A 627 -1.07 28.14 12.56
N LYS A 628 -0.42 27.01 12.85
CA LYS A 628 -0.31 25.90 11.91
C LYS A 628 -0.80 24.65 12.63
N THR A 629 -2.11 24.41 12.52
CA THR A 629 -2.83 23.24 13.03
C THR A 629 -2.75 23.00 14.53
N ASP A 630 -1.56 22.75 15.06
CA ASP A 630 -1.23 22.31 16.41
C ASP A 630 -0.29 23.27 17.16
N SER A 631 0.28 24.27 16.47
CA SER A 631 1.11 25.30 17.08
C SER A 631 0.50 26.70 16.98
N ILE A 632 0.81 27.54 17.98
CA ILE A 632 0.48 28.97 18.02
C ILE A 632 1.75 29.78 18.26
N LYS A 633 2.02 30.73 17.37
CA LYS A 633 3.15 31.65 17.48
C LYS A 633 2.69 33.02 17.93
N VAL A 634 3.29 33.55 19.00
CA VAL A 634 2.89 34.81 19.63
C VAL A 634 4.07 35.79 19.60
N ALA A 635 3.81 37.04 19.23
CA ALA A 635 4.79 38.13 19.25
C ALA A 635 4.93 38.67 20.68
N ASN A 636 6.17 38.91 21.10
CA ASN A 636 6.53 39.46 22.41
C ASN A 636 5.76 38.84 23.61
N PRO A 637 5.70 37.50 23.75
CA PRO A 637 4.96 36.88 24.84
C PRO A 637 5.71 37.07 26.17
N ASP A 638 4.97 37.35 27.23
CA ASP A 638 5.46 37.36 28.62
C ASP A 638 5.09 36.05 29.36
N GLU A 639 5.52 35.91 30.62
CA GLU A 639 5.21 34.71 31.43
C GLU A 639 3.70 34.52 31.65
N ARG A 640 2.92 35.62 31.65
CA ARG A 640 1.48 35.59 31.87
C ARG A 640 0.77 34.88 30.72
N ILE A 641 1.09 35.23 29.46
CA ILE A 641 0.45 34.60 28.31
C ILE A 641 0.91 33.17 28.11
N GLU A 642 2.18 32.87 28.38
CA GLU A 642 2.72 31.50 28.34
C GLU A 642 1.98 30.59 29.33
N LYS A 643 1.85 31.02 30.59
CA LYS A 643 1.10 30.29 31.62
C LYS A 643 -0.37 30.11 31.21
N PHE A 644 -1.00 31.16 30.67
CA PHE A 644 -2.36 31.09 30.18
C PHE A 644 -2.53 30.02 29.09
N ILE A 645 -1.66 30.00 28.08
CA ILE A 645 -1.71 29.02 26.98
C ILE A 645 -1.62 27.60 27.54
N PHE A 646 -0.71 27.36 28.48
CA PHE A 646 -0.51 26.03 29.08
C PHE A 646 -1.72 25.58 29.92
N GLU A 647 -2.26 26.47 30.76
CA GLU A 647 -3.43 26.17 31.59
C GLU A 647 -4.70 26.00 30.75
N PHE A 648 -4.86 26.84 29.71
CA PHE A 648 -5.96 26.75 28.77
C PHE A 648 -5.92 25.45 27.97
N GLY A 649 -4.74 25.05 27.47
CA GLY A 649 -4.55 23.76 26.83
C GLY A 649 -4.97 22.60 27.73
N LYS A 650 -4.48 22.57 28.98
CA LYS A 650 -4.77 21.50 29.95
C LYS A 650 -6.27 21.32 30.19
N LYS A 651 -7.04 22.43 30.25
CA LYS A 651 -8.50 22.40 30.40
C LYS A 651 -9.20 21.60 29.27
N TYR A 652 -8.61 21.60 28.07
CA TYR A 652 -9.12 20.88 26.90
C TYR A 652 -8.41 19.54 26.66
N GLY A 653 -7.54 19.10 27.56
CA GLY A 653 -6.77 17.86 27.43
C GLY A 653 -5.56 17.96 26.49
N TYR A 654 -5.04 19.17 26.26
CA TYR A 654 -3.84 19.41 25.47
C TYR A 654 -2.69 19.88 26.36
N ASN A 655 -1.50 19.33 26.15
CA ASN A 655 -0.28 19.80 26.81
C ASN A 655 0.56 20.55 25.79
N PHE A 656 0.97 21.76 26.14
CA PHE A 656 1.85 22.60 25.31
C PHE A 656 3.30 22.51 25.76
N ASP A 657 4.21 22.70 24.81
CA ASP A 657 5.61 23.04 25.02
C ASP A 657 5.94 24.36 24.34
N VAL A 658 6.97 25.05 24.85
CA VAL A 658 7.68 26.03 24.03
C VAL A 658 8.55 25.25 23.05
N GLU A 659 8.22 25.32 21.76
CA GLU A 659 8.98 24.64 20.71
C GLU A 659 10.22 25.46 20.34
N ASP A 660 10.02 26.74 20.06
CA ASP A 660 11.07 27.65 19.59
C ASP A 660 10.91 29.04 20.20
N VAL A 661 12.05 29.70 20.42
CA VAL A 661 12.15 31.09 20.89
C VAL A 661 12.98 31.88 19.89
N PHE A 662 12.39 32.92 19.30
CA PHE A 662 12.98 33.66 18.19
C PHE A 662 13.52 35.01 18.66
N GLU A 663 14.71 35.37 18.17
CA GLU A 663 15.22 36.74 18.20
C GLU A 663 14.38 37.61 17.26
N LYS A 664 14.15 37.12 16.05
CA LYS A 664 13.42 37.78 14.99
C LYS A 664 12.97 36.79 13.91
N LEU A 665 11.93 37.15 13.17
CA LEU A 665 11.45 36.37 12.05
C LEU A 665 10.72 37.24 11.01
N ILE A 666 10.67 36.74 9.78
CA ILE A 666 9.81 37.24 8.72
C ILE A 666 8.86 36.12 8.31
N LEU A 667 7.57 36.41 8.42
CA LEU A 667 6.51 35.57 7.86
C LEU A 667 6.10 36.16 6.51
N PHE A 668 6.47 35.51 5.41
CA PHE A 668 6.17 36.00 4.07
C PHE A 668 4.71 35.68 3.69
N ASP A 669 4.27 34.47 3.99
CA ASP A 669 2.91 33.99 3.80
C ASP A 669 2.62 32.80 4.75
N LYS A 670 1.53 32.07 4.52
CA LYS A 670 1.11 30.93 5.34
C LYS A 670 2.12 29.76 5.41
N ALA A 671 3.08 29.69 4.49
CA ALA A 671 3.99 28.56 4.29
C ALA A 671 5.47 28.95 4.08
N ASN A 672 5.79 30.24 3.90
CA ASN A 672 7.17 30.72 3.74
C ASN A 672 7.58 31.57 4.95
N ILE A 673 8.63 31.15 5.67
CA ILE A 673 9.09 31.78 6.91
C ILE A 673 10.63 31.77 6.97
N LEU A 674 11.21 32.86 7.45
CA LEU A 674 12.64 33.01 7.75
C LEU A 674 12.79 33.41 9.22
N GLU A 675 13.52 32.62 10.00
CA GLU A 675 13.55 32.69 11.46
C GLU A 675 14.97 32.66 11.99
N LYS A 676 15.28 33.53 12.95
CA LYS A 676 16.50 33.45 13.76
C LYS A 676 16.12 33.16 15.20
N LEU A 677 16.57 32.01 15.70
CA LEU A 677 16.40 31.60 17.09
C LEU A 677 17.28 32.44 18.03
N ILE A 678 16.93 32.48 19.32
CA ILE A 678 17.67 33.23 20.33
C ILE A 678 19.09 32.69 20.56
N ASP A 679 19.35 31.44 20.19
CA ASP A 679 20.68 30.82 20.23
C ASP A 679 21.54 31.15 18.99
N GLY A 680 21.03 31.98 18.08
CA GLY A 680 21.68 32.38 16.83
C GLY A 680 21.38 31.48 15.64
N THR A 681 20.68 30.36 15.82
CA THR A 681 20.38 29.41 14.75
C THR A 681 19.37 29.96 13.75
N TRP A 682 19.66 29.82 12.45
CA TRP A 682 18.75 30.18 11.37
C TRP A 682 17.90 28.99 10.92
N GLN A 683 16.57 29.18 10.92
CA GLN A 683 15.57 28.24 10.40
C GLN A 683 14.86 28.87 9.20
N THR A 684 14.63 28.07 8.16
CA THR A 684 13.96 28.52 6.94
C THR A 684 12.90 27.51 6.51
N VAL A 685 11.72 28.02 6.16
CA VAL A 685 10.62 27.26 5.60
C VAL A 685 10.27 27.87 4.25
N GLY A 686 10.34 27.07 3.18
CA GLY A 686 10.11 27.53 1.81
C GLY A 686 11.34 27.34 0.92
N SER A 687 11.13 27.04 -0.37
CA SER A 687 12.23 26.61 -1.25
C SER A 687 13.29 27.67 -1.51
N GLN A 688 12.95 28.96 -1.45
CA GLN A 688 13.89 30.05 -1.75
C GLN A 688 14.96 30.20 -0.66
N TYR A 689 14.56 30.27 0.61
CA TYR A 689 15.46 30.48 1.74
C TYR A 689 16.05 29.17 2.29
N SER A 690 15.51 28.02 1.90
CA SER A 690 16.09 26.70 2.17
C SER A 690 17.06 26.21 1.09
N GLU A 691 17.24 26.98 0.01
CA GLU A 691 18.25 26.69 -1.01
C GLU A 691 19.65 26.78 -0.35
N PRO A 692 20.49 25.72 -0.43
CA PRO A 692 21.71 25.62 0.35
C PRO A 692 22.68 26.79 0.16
N TYR A 693 22.91 27.20 -1.09
CA TYR A 693 23.80 28.32 -1.39
C TYR A 693 23.28 29.64 -0.81
N VAL A 694 22.00 29.96 -1.01
CA VAL A 694 21.36 31.16 -0.45
C VAL A 694 21.46 31.16 1.07
N LYS A 695 21.14 30.02 1.71
CA LYS A 695 21.16 29.89 3.18
C LYS A 695 22.56 30.11 3.75
N LYS A 696 23.57 29.45 3.18
CA LYS A 696 24.96 29.57 3.63
C LYS A 696 25.54 30.94 3.34
N THR A 697 25.22 31.53 2.20
CA THR A 697 25.72 32.85 1.83
C THR A 697 25.13 33.97 2.70
N LEU A 698 23.81 33.94 2.92
CA LEU A 698 23.12 35.04 3.59
C LEU A 698 23.03 34.91 5.10
N PHE A 699 22.99 33.70 5.67
CA PHE A 699 22.57 33.51 7.05
C PHE A 699 23.56 32.74 7.91
N THR A 700 23.96 31.52 7.49
CA THR A 700 24.79 30.66 8.34
C THR A 700 26.28 30.86 8.14
N HIS A 701 26.71 31.38 6.99
CA HIS A 701 28.12 31.59 6.62
C HIS A 701 28.99 30.33 6.74
N GLU A 702 28.38 29.15 6.66
CA GLU A 702 29.10 27.88 6.55
C GLU A 702 29.86 27.80 5.23
N GLU A 703 30.97 27.05 5.22
CA GLU A 703 31.73 26.81 3.99
C GLU A 703 30.84 26.11 2.94
N LEU A 704 30.95 26.59 1.70
CA LEU A 704 30.22 26.04 0.57
C LEU A 704 30.94 24.80 0.04
N GLU A 705 30.21 23.71 -0.07
CA GLU A 705 30.67 22.47 -0.68
C GLU A 705 30.05 22.31 -2.08
N PHE A 706 30.62 21.42 -2.89
CA PHE A 706 30.07 21.12 -4.22
C PHE A 706 28.58 20.73 -4.18
N ASN A 707 28.16 19.99 -3.14
CA ASN A 707 26.77 19.56 -3.01
C ASN A 707 25.79 20.73 -2.78
N ASP A 708 26.25 21.87 -2.25
CA ASP A 708 25.43 23.07 -2.11
C ASP A 708 25.18 23.76 -3.47
N LEU A 709 26.00 23.44 -4.47
CA LEU A 709 25.87 23.91 -5.85
C LEU A 709 25.07 22.93 -6.71
N ILE A 710 24.48 21.88 -6.15
CA ILE A 710 23.65 20.94 -6.90
C ILE A 710 22.21 21.43 -6.90
N GLN A 711 21.65 21.57 -8.10
CA GLN A 711 20.26 21.91 -8.32
C GLN A 711 19.50 20.67 -8.78
N THR A 712 18.67 20.11 -7.89
CA THR A 712 17.76 19.04 -8.26
C THR A 712 16.63 19.59 -9.12
N LYS A 713 16.51 19.08 -10.34
CA LYS A 713 15.42 19.43 -11.27
C LYS A 713 14.61 18.19 -11.60
N GLY A 714 13.32 18.38 -11.86
CA GLY A 714 12.44 17.29 -12.24
C GLY A 714 11.20 17.77 -12.97
N VAL A 715 10.61 16.86 -13.74
CA VAL A 715 9.40 17.09 -14.54
C VAL A 715 8.33 16.06 -14.19
N LYS A 716 7.06 16.43 -14.41
CA LYS A 716 5.93 15.51 -14.23
C LYS A 716 5.71 14.69 -15.49
N SER A 717 5.32 13.43 -15.35
CA SER A 717 4.87 12.60 -16.48
C SER A 717 3.78 13.33 -17.29
N PRO A 718 3.78 13.25 -18.64
CA PRO A 718 4.64 12.42 -19.51
C PRO A 718 5.94 13.08 -19.97
N TYR A 719 6.37 14.19 -19.35
CA TYR A 719 7.59 14.88 -19.78
C TYR A 719 8.84 14.07 -19.39
N LYS A 720 9.86 14.16 -20.25
CA LYS A 720 11.22 13.68 -20.00
C LYS A 720 12.21 14.81 -20.22
N MET A 721 13.30 14.83 -19.46
CA MET A 721 14.37 15.83 -19.54
C MET A 721 15.51 15.35 -20.43
N TYR A 722 16.14 16.31 -21.09
CA TYR A 722 17.27 16.13 -21.98
C TYR A 722 18.25 17.28 -21.79
N LEU A 723 19.55 17.00 -21.97
CA LEU A 723 20.57 18.03 -22.17
C LEU A 723 20.82 18.22 -23.66
N ASN A 724 20.71 19.46 -24.12
CA ASN A 724 21.05 19.85 -25.48
C ASN A 724 22.38 20.63 -25.48
N PHE A 725 23.46 20.00 -25.92
CA PHE A 725 24.80 20.61 -25.97
C PHE A 725 25.05 21.48 -27.22
N ASN A 726 24.09 21.57 -28.15
CA ASN A 726 24.31 22.30 -29.38
C ASN A 726 24.16 23.82 -29.18
N GLU A 727 25.29 24.52 -29.17
CA GLU A 727 25.34 25.97 -28.90
C GLU A 727 24.81 26.85 -30.04
N LYS A 728 24.66 26.29 -31.26
CA LYS A 728 24.40 27.07 -32.49
C LYS A 728 23.08 26.73 -33.18
N ASN A 729 22.39 25.66 -32.79
CA ASN A 729 21.03 25.36 -33.25
C ASN A 729 20.40 24.28 -32.36
N PRO A 730 19.17 24.45 -31.84
CA PRO A 730 18.49 23.40 -31.08
C PRO A 730 17.93 22.31 -32.02
N ASP A 731 18.81 21.58 -32.71
CA ASP A 731 18.41 20.37 -33.44
C ASP A 731 18.21 19.21 -32.48
N ILE A 732 17.11 18.48 -32.68
CA ILE A 732 16.63 17.38 -31.83
C ILE A 732 17.57 16.15 -31.91
N GLU A 733 18.46 16.07 -32.90
CA GLU A 733 19.25 14.88 -33.19
C GLU A 733 20.38 14.59 -32.17
N ASN A 734 20.79 15.56 -31.34
CA ASN A 734 21.90 15.43 -30.38
C ASN A 734 21.48 15.72 -28.92
N LEU A 735 20.34 15.16 -28.50
CA LEU A 735 19.86 15.26 -27.12
C LEU A 735 20.40 14.11 -26.27
N THR A 736 21.02 14.43 -25.13
CA THR A 736 21.35 13.44 -24.11
C THR A 736 20.14 13.23 -23.21
N PHE A 737 19.58 12.02 -23.22
CA PHE A 737 18.45 11.65 -22.36
C PHE A 737 18.87 11.60 -20.90
N ILE A 738 18.10 12.23 -20.01
CA ILE A 738 18.34 12.21 -18.57
C ILE A 738 17.26 11.43 -17.83
N GLY A 739 15.98 11.58 -18.19
CA GLY A 739 14.86 10.97 -17.49
C GLY A 739 13.92 11.99 -16.84
N ALA A 740 13.25 11.64 -15.74
CA ALA A 740 12.24 12.51 -15.13
C ALA A 740 12.77 13.41 -14.00
N ASN A 741 13.90 13.04 -13.38
CA ASN A 741 14.55 13.79 -12.32
C ASN A 741 16.07 13.74 -12.55
N GLY A 742 16.82 14.69 -12.01
CA GLY A 742 18.27 14.69 -12.10
C GLY A 742 18.90 15.77 -11.22
N ASN A 743 20.20 15.62 -10.98
CA ASN A 743 21.03 16.59 -10.27
C ASN A 743 21.90 17.32 -11.29
N PHE A 744 21.82 18.64 -11.29
CA PHE A 744 22.51 19.45 -12.27
C PHE A 744 23.27 20.58 -11.60
N VAL A 745 24.31 21.06 -12.28
CA VAL A 745 25.02 22.28 -11.92
C VAL A 745 24.98 23.25 -13.11
N PRO A 746 24.83 24.57 -12.88
CA PRO A 746 24.92 25.56 -13.94
C PRO A 746 26.37 25.72 -14.38
N ILE A 747 26.61 25.77 -15.69
CA ILE A 747 27.95 25.77 -16.29
C ILE A 747 28.18 27.05 -17.09
N ARG A 748 29.40 27.57 -17.04
CA ARG A 748 29.82 28.74 -17.81
C ARG A 748 29.77 28.43 -19.31
N GLU A 749 29.43 29.45 -20.09
CA GLU A 749 29.44 29.34 -21.55
C GLU A 749 30.82 28.90 -22.08
N GLY A 750 30.84 27.93 -23.00
CA GLY A 750 32.08 27.36 -23.55
C GLY A 750 32.74 26.25 -22.73
N TYR A 751 32.19 25.87 -21.57
CA TYR A 751 32.74 24.82 -20.69
C TYR A 751 31.95 23.51 -20.71
N GLY A 752 31.24 23.23 -21.82
CA GLY A 752 30.58 21.94 -22.03
C GLY A 752 29.24 21.76 -21.29
N GLY A 753 28.51 22.84 -20.99
CA GLY A 753 27.13 22.80 -20.51
C GLY A 753 26.11 22.87 -21.64
N GLY A 754 24.94 22.25 -21.47
CA GLY A 754 23.84 22.25 -22.43
C GLY A 754 22.56 22.93 -21.93
N ASP A 755 21.61 23.20 -22.81
CA ASP A 755 20.27 23.63 -22.41
C ASP A 755 19.53 22.46 -21.75
N LEU A 756 19.08 22.64 -20.51
CA LEU A 756 18.24 21.66 -19.82
C LEU A 756 16.78 21.85 -20.25
N VAL A 757 16.34 20.97 -21.15
CA VAL A 757 15.04 20.99 -21.79
C VAL A 757 14.21 19.77 -21.41
N LYS A 758 12.91 19.86 -21.62
CA LYS A 758 11.94 18.78 -21.48
C LYS A 758 11.13 18.63 -22.76
N SER A 759 10.74 17.39 -23.07
CA SER A 759 9.85 17.07 -24.17
C SER A 759 8.70 16.19 -23.72
N LYS A 760 7.55 16.33 -24.37
CA LYS A 760 6.53 15.28 -24.43
C LYS A 760 6.88 14.28 -25.55
N PRO A 761 6.16 13.15 -25.66
CA PRO A 761 6.27 12.25 -26.81
C PRO A 761 6.00 12.91 -28.18
N ASP A 762 5.34 14.08 -28.21
CA ASP A 762 5.09 14.87 -29.42
C ASP A 762 6.33 15.62 -29.96
N GLY A 763 7.46 15.56 -29.26
CA GLY A 763 8.76 16.07 -29.70
C GLY A 763 8.99 17.57 -29.48
N LYS A 764 8.06 18.31 -28.86
CA LYS A 764 8.25 19.74 -28.61
C LYS A 764 9.13 19.99 -27.39
N LEU A 765 10.25 20.70 -27.60
CA LEU A 765 11.19 21.09 -26.54
C LEU A 765 10.74 22.37 -25.81
N GLU A 766 10.79 22.32 -24.48
CA GLU A 766 10.59 23.46 -23.58
C GLU A 766 11.69 23.47 -22.52
N PHE A 767 12.06 24.63 -21.97
CA PHE A 767 12.99 24.65 -20.84
C PHE A 767 12.37 24.02 -19.58
N VAL A 768 13.19 23.32 -18.82
CA VAL A 768 12.84 22.90 -17.46
C VAL A 768 12.65 24.15 -16.58
N GLN A 769 11.79 24.06 -15.56
CA GLN A 769 11.48 25.22 -14.72
C GLN A 769 12.75 25.75 -14.03
N GLY A 770 13.02 27.05 -14.21
CA GLY A 770 14.20 27.71 -13.65
C GLY A 770 15.53 27.28 -14.29
N SER A 771 15.52 26.65 -15.48
CA SER A 771 16.75 26.34 -16.23
C SER A 771 17.08 27.35 -17.32
N LYS A 772 16.06 28.07 -17.82
CA LYS A 772 16.19 29.02 -18.93
C LYS A 772 17.21 30.13 -18.61
N GLY A 773 18.09 30.41 -19.56
CA GLY A 773 19.11 31.46 -19.46
C GLY A 773 20.45 30.99 -18.89
N TYR A 774 20.57 29.71 -18.52
CA TYR A 774 21.81 29.09 -18.05
C TYR A 774 22.06 27.78 -18.79
N ARG A 775 23.34 27.41 -18.92
CA ARG A 775 23.75 26.09 -19.38
C ARG A 775 23.87 25.16 -18.18
N TRP A 776 23.63 23.87 -18.37
CA TRP A 776 23.58 22.86 -17.31
C TRP A 776 24.40 21.65 -17.69
N GLN A 777 24.93 20.96 -16.68
CA GLN A 777 25.57 19.65 -16.84
C GLN A 777 25.14 18.74 -15.68
N ASP A 778 25.17 17.43 -15.92
CA ASP A 778 24.98 16.44 -14.88
C ASP A 778 26.01 16.64 -13.75
N ALA A 779 25.54 16.66 -12.51
CA ALA A 779 26.39 16.89 -11.35
C ALA A 779 27.47 15.81 -11.19
N GLU A 780 27.22 14.56 -11.60
CA GLU A 780 28.20 13.47 -11.53
C GLU A 780 29.40 13.74 -12.45
N VAL A 781 29.13 14.21 -13.68
CA VAL A 781 30.17 14.58 -14.67
C VAL A 781 31.05 15.71 -14.15
N VAL A 782 30.46 16.71 -13.49
CA VAL A 782 31.22 17.86 -12.98
C VAL A 782 31.96 17.54 -11.69
N ARG A 783 31.43 16.64 -10.86
CA ARG A 783 32.09 16.16 -9.63
C ARG A 783 33.43 15.50 -9.92
N GLU A 784 33.55 14.80 -11.04
CA GLU A 784 34.81 14.18 -11.50
C GLU A 784 35.77 15.19 -12.17
N GLY A 785 35.29 16.39 -12.50
CA GLY A 785 36.01 17.45 -13.20
C GLY A 785 36.49 18.60 -12.29
N SER A 786 36.50 19.82 -12.83
CA SER A 786 36.86 21.05 -12.09
C SER A 786 35.63 21.87 -11.73
N MET A 787 35.55 22.36 -10.50
CA MET A 787 34.47 23.25 -10.04
C MET A 787 34.54 24.67 -10.65
N ASP A 788 35.67 25.07 -11.22
CA ASP A 788 35.86 26.41 -11.82
C ASP A 788 34.96 26.66 -13.04
N VAL A 789 34.40 25.58 -13.60
CA VAL A 789 33.49 25.61 -14.75
C VAL A 789 32.07 26.02 -14.38
N ILE A 790 31.74 26.06 -13.08
CA ILE A 790 30.40 26.39 -12.58
C ILE A 790 30.11 27.90 -12.79
N ASP A 791 28.91 28.21 -13.28
CA ASP A 791 28.45 29.59 -13.45
C ASP A 791 27.86 30.14 -12.15
N MET A 792 28.67 30.89 -11.41
CA MET A 792 28.28 31.49 -10.14
C MET A 792 27.19 32.56 -10.27
N LYS A 793 26.98 33.14 -11.47
CA LYS A 793 25.95 34.16 -11.68
C LYS A 793 24.54 33.64 -11.42
N TYR A 794 24.31 32.34 -11.64
CA TYR A 794 23.03 31.70 -11.29
C TYR A 794 22.74 31.87 -9.80
N TYR A 795 23.75 31.61 -8.97
CA TYR A 795 23.63 31.66 -7.52
C TYR A 795 23.58 33.09 -6.99
N ASP A 796 24.36 34.00 -7.56
CA ASP A 796 24.29 35.42 -7.22
C ASP A 796 22.88 35.98 -7.46
N ASN A 797 22.22 35.58 -8.55
CA ASN A 797 20.83 35.97 -8.82
C ASN A 797 19.84 35.39 -7.79
N LEU A 798 20.03 34.14 -7.34
CA LEU A 798 19.20 33.57 -6.27
C LEU A 798 19.32 34.36 -4.97
N VAL A 799 20.56 34.77 -4.64
CA VAL A 799 20.86 35.60 -3.47
C VAL A 799 20.20 36.97 -3.57
N GLU A 800 20.30 37.65 -4.72
CA GLU A 800 19.63 38.93 -4.95
C GLU A 800 18.10 38.84 -4.82
N GLU A 801 17.50 37.80 -5.38
CA GLU A 801 16.05 37.59 -5.27
C GLU A 801 15.60 37.33 -3.84
N ALA A 802 16.42 36.61 -3.05
CA ALA A 802 16.14 36.36 -1.64
C ALA A 802 16.20 37.66 -0.81
N ILE A 803 17.21 38.50 -1.04
CA ILE A 803 17.36 39.83 -0.43
C ILE A 803 16.14 40.71 -0.76
N LYS A 804 15.78 40.84 -2.05
CA LYS A 804 14.61 41.61 -2.49
C LYS A 804 13.31 41.12 -1.85
N GLY A 805 13.21 39.82 -1.53
CA GLY A 805 12.08 39.26 -0.80
C GLY A 805 12.01 39.76 0.65
N ILE A 806 13.14 39.78 1.35
CA ILE A 806 13.27 40.28 2.74
C ILE A 806 12.96 41.78 2.80
N GLU A 807 13.50 42.55 1.86
CA GLU A 807 13.37 44.02 1.79
C GLU A 807 11.93 44.52 1.60
N LYS A 808 10.98 43.64 1.27
CA LYS A 808 9.54 43.97 1.29
C LYS A 808 9.00 44.23 2.69
N PHE A 809 9.68 43.72 3.73
CA PHE A 809 9.23 43.78 5.12
C PHE A 809 10.16 44.62 6.01
N VAL A 810 11.47 44.49 5.81
CA VAL A 810 12.51 45.17 6.60
C VAL A 810 13.78 45.29 5.75
N PRO A 811 14.53 46.41 5.81
CA PRO A 811 15.81 46.53 5.11
C PRO A 811 16.74 45.35 5.45
N PHE A 812 17.40 44.77 4.45
CA PHE A 812 18.21 43.56 4.65
C PHE A 812 19.32 43.77 5.70
N GLU A 813 20.01 44.92 5.65
CA GLU A 813 21.03 45.27 6.65
C GLU A 813 20.44 45.35 8.07
N GLU A 814 19.25 45.92 8.22
CA GLU A 814 18.57 46.00 9.53
C GLU A 814 18.17 44.60 10.02
N PHE A 815 17.70 43.73 9.12
CA PHE A 815 17.37 42.36 9.46
C PHE A 815 18.60 41.56 9.88
N MET A 816 19.75 41.76 9.23
CA MET A 816 20.98 41.06 9.56
C MET A 816 21.69 41.61 10.80
N ASN A 817 21.50 42.90 11.11
CA ASN A 817 22.15 43.53 12.26
C ASN A 817 21.80 42.84 13.59
N GLU A 818 22.83 42.58 14.38
CA GLU A 818 22.73 42.14 15.77
C GLU A 818 22.52 43.38 16.66
N LYS A 819 21.27 43.79 16.87
CA LYS A 819 21.00 44.71 17.97
C LYS A 819 20.93 43.89 19.26
N GLU A 820 21.83 44.20 20.20
CA GLU A 820 21.76 43.71 21.58
C GLU A 820 20.32 43.85 22.09
N ILE A 821 19.66 42.73 22.36
CA ILE A 821 18.38 42.73 23.07
C ILE A 821 18.69 43.25 24.47
N ALA A 822 18.32 44.49 24.75
CA ALA A 822 18.28 45.00 26.11
C ALA A 822 17.27 44.16 26.90
N ALA A 823 17.78 43.49 27.93
CA ALA A 823 17.08 42.53 28.78
C ALA A 823 15.77 43.06 29.40
#